data_AF-A0A8U8BH95-F1
#
_entry.id   AF-A0A8U8BH95-F1
#
_cell.length_a   1.000
_cell.length_b   1.000
_cell.length_c   1.000
_cell.angle_alpha   90.00
_cell.angle_beta   90.00
_cell.angle_gamma   90.00
#
_symmetry.space_group_name_H-M   'P 1'
#
loop_
_entity.id
_entity.type
_entity.pdbx_description
1 polymer ?
#
loop_
_entity_poly.entity_id
_entity_poly.type
_entity_poly.pdbx_seq_one_letter_code
_entity_poly.pdbx_strand_id
1 'polypeptide(L)'
;MEGQNLQDEGQQAAPGSAAAGEHVADVRAAELQGKLQHSEAANKLLQEKLNELNFELKSVQETSQRQDRTIQSLNEALKSKESKTEELYHIIEGQNETMAKLRDMLHRNHLGQFHSSPLSPQEQQMSPLDLQNALFCAKLEVQKLKRAQRQKEHQLAEAKRAAHLLETTVHEEEQQKEATWQHNQELRAVVQQLQAELQDKVQQLQTLEWEKSRELQAQEQRVQRLTQQLAHKEQLLQESRELLQCQQSLEKSPAAMNAMLEKLQQRVSDRDAALERAVDEKFCALEKKEQELQQLRVSMRERGSDLERLRSVLCSNEATIHSLESLLKAKTLELEQVSATCQNLRWLKEEIEAKSGSRQKEQEGIIQQLQTCLHDRNKEVEELTATLLCKLGPGQSEVAEELCLRLQHKEKMLQDLLSDRNRQTMEHDAEIRELLQALSTKEQQSRVAAEKMAQALAERSSELQLLRQHMVGKDPVGTQSAGARPLKQDKQPIQVRIMHCVSLPVALGLQKELILEKDLVNAKEELELMAKKERESRRELTALQTVMATQEEELQVQASDIESLTRTIQMKEDLIKDLQMQLVDPEEIPAMERLTQEVLVLREKVAVAESQGQEATGNRRQQLLLMLEGLVAERNRLNEALQAERQLYGSLVKFHTHPDSAARDHALQVELEGVHELRGQLEEALGRSLECLSRLETQGAIGGGEQERVRVLPQHAF
;
A
#
# COMPACT_ATOMS: atom_id res chain seq x y z
N MET A 1 -53.73 52.86 81.59
CA MET A 1 -54.20 52.04 82.71
C MET A 1 -53.13 50.99 82.93
N GLU A 2 -52.18 51.29 83.83
CA GLU A 2 -52.20 50.84 85.23
C GLU A 2 -51.97 49.33 85.32
N GLY A 3 -50.96 48.77 85.98
CA GLY A 3 -49.89 49.36 86.76
C GLY A 3 -49.10 48.27 87.51
N GLN A 4 -47.89 48.65 87.93
CA GLN A 4 -47.19 48.28 89.18
C GLN A 4 -46.67 46.83 89.33
N ASN A 5 -45.34 46.65 89.30
CA ASN A 5 -44.39 46.69 90.42
C ASN A 5 -44.54 45.51 91.39
N LEU A 6 -43.48 44.72 91.55
CA LEU A 6 -42.89 44.36 92.84
C LEU A 6 -41.48 43.78 92.67
N GLN A 7 -40.62 44.21 93.57
CA GLN A 7 -39.19 43.98 93.71
C GLN A 7 -38.85 42.56 94.19
N ASP A 8 -37.73 42.06 93.69
CA ASP A 8 -36.57 41.57 94.46
C ASP A 8 -36.86 40.71 95.71
N GLU A 9 -36.58 39.40 95.62
CA GLU A 9 -35.85 38.68 96.68
C GLU A 9 -35.27 37.38 96.13
N GLY A 10 -33.95 37.23 96.30
CA GLY A 10 -33.17 36.12 95.78
C GLY A 10 -33.44 34.79 96.47
N GLN A 11 -33.46 33.72 95.67
CA GLN A 11 -33.07 32.40 96.10
C GLN A 11 -32.03 31.82 95.14
N GLN A 12 -30.89 31.55 95.74
CA GLN A 12 -29.73 30.83 95.23
C GLN A 12 -30.10 29.63 94.35
N ALA A 13 -29.74 29.68 93.07
CA ALA A 13 -29.33 28.49 92.33
C ALA A 13 -27.82 28.61 92.11
N ALA A 14 -27.07 27.64 92.61
CA ALA A 14 -25.61 27.64 92.68
C ALA A 14 -24.91 28.10 91.37
N PRO A 15 -23.82 28.89 91.42
CA PRO A 15 -23.03 29.26 90.23
C PRO A 15 -22.36 28.06 89.52
N GLY A 16 -22.48 26.85 90.08
CA GLY A 16 -21.84 25.64 89.56
C GLY A 16 -22.71 24.77 88.65
N SER A 17 -24.02 25.03 88.49
CA SER A 17 -24.91 24.13 87.73
C SER A 17 -25.18 24.56 86.29
N ALA A 18 -25.11 25.86 85.97
CA ALA A 18 -25.33 26.36 84.60
C ALA A 18 -24.10 26.12 83.71
N ALA A 19 -22.89 26.39 84.23
CA ALA A 19 -21.64 26.12 83.52
C ALA A 19 -21.38 24.62 83.30
N ALA A 20 -21.83 23.76 84.23
CA ALA A 20 -21.78 22.31 84.04
C ALA A 20 -22.81 21.82 82.99
N GLY A 21 -23.99 22.44 82.93
CA GLY A 21 -25.00 22.16 81.92
C GLY A 21 -24.58 22.59 80.51
N GLU A 22 -23.96 23.77 80.38
CA GLU A 22 -23.40 24.28 79.12
C GLU A 22 -22.19 23.46 78.67
N HIS A 23 -21.24 23.13 79.57
CA HIS A 23 -20.14 22.23 79.21
C HIS A 23 -20.62 20.83 78.80
N VAL A 24 -21.65 20.28 79.46
CA VAL A 24 -22.23 18.99 79.06
C VAL A 24 -22.99 19.11 77.75
N ALA A 25 -23.64 20.24 77.46
CA ALA A 25 -24.28 20.51 76.17
C ALA A 25 -23.24 20.68 75.05
N ASP A 26 -22.13 21.38 75.30
CA ASP A 26 -21.03 21.57 74.34
C ASP A 26 -20.27 20.27 74.06
N VAL A 27 -20.02 19.45 75.08
CA VAL A 27 -19.42 18.12 74.90
C VAL A 27 -20.37 17.20 74.12
N ARG A 28 -21.68 17.23 74.42
CA ARG A 28 -22.68 16.47 73.65
C ARG A 28 -22.81 17.00 72.22
N ALA A 29 -22.72 18.30 71.99
CA ALA A 29 -22.74 18.91 70.67
C ALA A 29 -21.50 18.52 69.85
N ALA A 30 -20.31 18.54 70.47
CA ALA A 30 -19.07 18.09 69.84
C ALA A 30 -19.08 16.58 69.52
N GLU A 31 -19.62 15.74 70.42
CA GLU A 31 -19.82 14.31 70.14
C GLU A 31 -20.81 14.07 69.00
N LEU A 32 -21.92 14.82 68.95
CA LEU A 32 -22.88 14.73 67.85
C LEU A 32 -22.28 15.22 66.54
N GLN A 33 -21.48 16.27 66.57
CA GLN A 33 -20.75 16.78 65.40
C GLN A 33 -19.72 15.77 64.90
N GLY A 34 -18.98 15.11 65.79
CA GLY A 34 -18.05 14.04 65.43
C GLY A 34 -18.77 12.81 64.84
N LYS A 35 -19.91 12.41 65.42
CA LYS A 35 -20.75 11.33 64.88
C LYS A 35 -21.34 11.68 63.52
N LEU A 36 -21.71 12.94 63.30
CA LEU A 36 -22.22 13.44 62.02
C LEU A 36 -21.13 13.50 60.95
N GLN A 37 -19.93 13.99 61.28
CA GLN A 37 -18.78 13.95 60.36
C GLN A 37 -18.38 12.51 60.02
N HIS A 38 -18.43 11.60 61.00
CA HIS A 38 -18.14 10.20 60.78
C HIS A 38 -19.20 9.52 59.88
N SER A 39 -20.49 9.81 60.08
CA SER A 39 -21.56 9.28 59.22
C SER A 39 -21.53 9.89 57.82
N GLU A 40 -21.15 11.16 57.67
CA GLU A 40 -20.92 11.81 56.37
C GLU A 40 -19.75 11.18 55.62
N ALA A 41 -18.63 10.89 56.30
CA ALA A 41 -17.50 10.19 55.71
C ALA A 41 -17.87 8.75 55.29
N ALA A 42 -18.62 8.04 56.13
CA ALA A 42 -19.12 6.70 55.80
C ALA A 42 -20.08 6.72 54.60
N ASN A 43 -20.97 7.72 54.52
CA ASN A 43 -21.86 7.89 53.37
C ASN A 43 -21.09 8.23 52.09
N LYS A 44 -20.05 9.06 52.15
CA LYS A 44 -19.18 9.33 50.99
C LYS A 44 -18.51 8.06 50.48
N LEU A 45 -17.96 7.25 51.39
CA LEU A 45 -17.34 5.97 51.03
C LEU A 45 -18.37 4.98 50.42
N LEU A 46 -19.59 4.93 50.97
CA LEU A 46 -20.66 4.11 50.38
C LEU A 46 -21.09 4.62 49.00
N GLN A 47 -21.12 5.93 48.79
CA GLN A 47 -21.41 6.54 47.49
C GLN A 47 -20.31 6.21 46.46
N GLU A 48 -19.05 6.27 46.86
CA GLU A 48 -17.90 5.87 46.04
C GLU A 48 -18.00 4.40 45.66
N LYS A 49 -18.25 3.51 46.63
CA LYS A 49 -18.45 2.07 46.36
C LYS A 49 -19.65 1.79 45.45
N LEU A 50 -20.73 2.53 45.59
CA LEU A 50 -21.90 2.40 44.73
C LEU A 50 -21.59 2.87 43.30
N ASN A 51 -20.77 3.89 43.14
CA ASN A 51 -20.28 4.34 41.83
C ASN A 51 -19.33 3.32 41.19
N GLU A 52 -18.41 2.75 41.97
CA GLU A 52 -17.52 1.67 41.53
C GLU A 52 -18.30 0.45 41.05
N LEU A 53 -19.25 -0.04 41.86
CA LEU A 53 -20.10 -1.17 41.49
C LEU A 53 -20.96 -0.88 40.25
N ASN A 54 -21.43 0.36 40.08
CA ASN A 54 -22.15 0.76 38.87
C ASN A 54 -21.25 0.78 37.64
N PHE A 55 -19.98 1.17 37.78
CA PHE A 55 -19.01 1.14 36.70
C PHE A 55 -18.67 -0.30 36.31
N GLU A 56 -18.42 -1.17 37.30
CA GLU A 56 -18.19 -2.60 37.08
C GLU A 56 -19.40 -3.26 36.41
N LEU A 57 -20.62 -2.96 36.87
CA LEU A 57 -21.85 -3.49 36.27
C LEU A 57 -21.98 -3.07 34.80
N LYS A 58 -21.71 -1.80 34.47
CA LYS A 58 -21.72 -1.31 33.08
C LYS A 58 -20.66 -2.00 32.23
N SER A 59 -19.45 -2.18 32.76
CA SER A 59 -18.37 -2.89 32.08
C SER A 59 -18.73 -4.36 31.80
N VAL A 60 -19.31 -5.05 32.78
CA VAL A 60 -19.82 -6.42 32.61
C VAL A 60 -20.97 -6.47 31.61
N GLN A 61 -21.86 -5.49 31.62
CA GLN A 61 -22.96 -5.40 30.66
C GLN A 61 -22.46 -5.18 29.23
N GLU A 62 -21.48 -4.31 29.03
CA GLU A 62 -20.85 -4.10 27.72
C GLU A 62 -20.13 -5.36 27.23
N THR A 63 -19.40 -6.05 28.10
CA THR A 63 -18.73 -7.30 27.73
C THR A 63 -19.73 -8.42 27.39
N SER A 64 -20.84 -8.53 28.12
CA SER A 64 -21.97 -9.43 27.78
C SER A 64 -22.55 -9.08 26.41
N GLN A 65 -22.82 -7.80 26.13
CA GLN A 65 -23.36 -7.39 24.82
C GLN A 65 -22.38 -7.69 23.67
N ARG A 66 -21.07 -7.51 23.87
CA ARG A 66 -20.04 -7.89 22.89
C ARG A 66 -20.04 -9.41 22.66
N GLN A 67 -20.18 -10.20 23.73
CA GLN A 67 -20.32 -11.65 23.62
C GLN A 67 -21.59 -12.04 22.85
N ASP A 68 -22.73 -11.42 23.13
CA ASP A 68 -24.00 -11.68 22.44
C ASP A 68 -23.90 -11.39 20.94
N ARG A 69 -23.27 -10.27 20.55
CA ARG A 69 -23.00 -9.95 19.13
C ARG A 69 -22.11 -11.00 18.47
N THR A 70 -21.10 -11.50 19.19
CA THR A 70 -20.21 -12.57 18.69
C THR A 70 -20.96 -13.89 18.54
N ILE A 71 -21.83 -14.23 19.49
CA ILE A 71 -22.68 -15.42 19.42
C ILE A 71 -23.65 -15.31 18.24
N GLN A 72 -24.24 -14.14 18.00
CA GLN A 72 -25.12 -13.91 16.84
C GLN A 72 -24.38 -14.09 15.51
N SER A 73 -23.19 -13.50 15.35
CA SER A 73 -22.42 -13.65 14.12
C SER A 73 -21.97 -15.10 13.88
N LEU A 74 -21.58 -15.81 14.94
CA LEU A 74 -21.27 -17.25 14.86
C LEU A 74 -22.51 -18.09 14.50
N ASN A 75 -23.69 -17.77 15.04
CA ASN A 75 -24.94 -18.44 14.70
C ASN A 75 -25.35 -18.20 13.23
N GLU A 76 -25.15 -17.00 12.70
CA GLU A 76 -25.40 -16.69 11.29
C GLU A 76 -24.42 -17.44 10.38
N ALA A 77 -23.14 -17.50 10.75
CA ALA A 77 -22.14 -18.29 10.04
C ALA A 77 -22.49 -19.79 10.06
N LEU A 78 -22.96 -20.32 11.20
CA LEU A 78 -23.41 -21.70 11.32
C LEU A 78 -24.61 -21.98 10.41
N LYS A 79 -25.66 -21.14 10.44
CA LYS A 79 -26.82 -21.27 9.55
C LYS A 79 -26.43 -21.23 8.06
N SER A 80 -25.48 -20.36 7.70
CA SER A 80 -24.94 -20.32 6.32
C SER A 80 -24.24 -21.63 5.95
N LYS A 81 -23.50 -22.24 6.89
CA LYS A 81 -22.84 -23.53 6.68
C LYS A 81 -23.87 -24.67 6.59
N GLU A 82 -24.88 -24.68 7.45
CA GLU A 82 -25.99 -25.64 7.44
C GLU A 82 -26.73 -25.61 6.09
N SER A 83 -27.11 -24.43 5.60
CA SER A 83 -27.72 -24.25 4.28
C SER A 83 -26.83 -24.74 3.13
N LYS A 84 -25.51 -24.48 3.19
CA LYS A 84 -24.55 -25.02 2.20
C LYS A 84 -24.48 -26.55 2.24
N THR A 85 -24.53 -27.16 3.42
CA THR A 85 -24.60 -28.62 3.53
C THR A 85 -25.91 -29.17 2.97
N GLU A 86 -27.06 -28.53 3.22
CA GLU A 86 -28.34 -28.91 2.62
C GLU A 86 -28.31 -28.82 1.09
N GLU A 87 -27.73 -27.75 0.53
CA GLU A 87 -27.51 -27.63 -0.92
C GLU A 87 -26.65 -28.77 -1.47
N LEU A 88 -25.57 -29.14 -0.77
CA LEU A 88 -24.73 -30.26 -1.16
C LEU A 88 -25.48 -31.60 -1.09
N TYR A 89 -26.33 -31.81 -0.06
CA TYR A 89 -27.21 -32.97 0.00
C TYR A 89 -28.15 -33.03 -1.21
N HIS A 90 -28.78 -31.92 -1.58
CA HIS A 90 -29.64 -31.87 -2.78
C HIS A 90 -28.88 -32.12 -4.09
N ILE A 91 -27.63 -31.65 -4.20
CA ILE A 91 -26.79 -31.94 -5.38
C ILE A 91 -26.46 -33.44 -5.43
N ILE A 92 -26.10 -34.06 -4.31
CA ILE A 92 -25.81 -35.48 -4.21
C ILE A 92 -27.05 -36.31 -4.55
N GLU A 93 -28.23 -35.94 -4.04
CA GLU A 93 -29.51 -36.56 -4.39
C GLU A 93 -29.79 -36.47 -5.89
N GLY A 94 -29.64 -35.28 -6.49
CA GLY A 94 -29.79 -35.10 -7.93
C GLY A 94 -28.80 -35.92 -8.75
N GLN A 95 -27.54 -36.02 -8.32
CA GLN A 95 -26.53 -36.88 -8.93
C GLN A 95 -26.91 -38.37 -8.82
N ASN A 96 -27.37 -38.82 -7.65
CA ASN A 96 -27.82 -40.19 -7.44
C ASN A 96 -29.04 -40.53 -8.32
N GLU A 97 -29.99 -39.61 -8.49
CA GLU A 97 -31.11 -39.78 -9.44
C GLU A 97 -30.62 -39.88 -10.89
N THR A 98 -29.65 -39.06 -11.29
CA THR A 98 -29.08 -39.16 -12.65
C THR A 98 -28.34 -40.47 -12.85
N MET A 99 -27.60 -40.95 -11.85
CA MET A 99 -26.96 -42.26 -11.87
C MET A 99 -27.99 -43.39 -11.95
N ALA A 100 -29.11 -43.30 -11.21
CA ALA A 100 -30.20 -44.26 -11.31
C ALA A 100 -30.82 -44.28 -12.72
N LYS A 101 -31.10 -43.10 -13.30
CA LYS A 101 -31.61 -42.98 -14.68
C LYS A 101 -30.63 -43.54 -15.71
N LEU A 102 -29.33 -43.31 -15.54
CA LEU A 102 -28.28 -43.87 -16.41
C LEU A 102 -28.19 -45.39 -16.28
N ARG A 103 -28.28 -45.94 -15.05
CA ARG A 103 -28.36 -47.39 -14.82
C ARG A 103 -29.61 -47.97 -15.48
N ASP A 104 -30.77 -47.34 -15.35
CA ASP A 104 -32.01 -47.77 -16.01
C ASP A 104 -31.93 -47.70 -17.53
N MET A 105 -31.30 -46.67 -18.09
CA MET A 105 -31.07 -46.56 -19.53
C MET A 105 -30.08 -47.61 -20.03
N LEU A 106 -29.04 -47.90 -19.26
CA LEU A 106 -28.07 -48.95 -19.57
C LEU A 106 -28.73 -50.33 -19.50
N HIS A 107 -29.59 -50.58 -18.51
CA HIS A 107 -30.42 -51.80 -18.46
C HIS A 107 -31.39 -51.88 -19.65
N ARG A 108 -32.05 -50.76 -20.05
CA ARG A 108 -32.87 -50.70 -21.27
C ARG A 108 -32.07 -50.94 -22.55
N ASN A 109 -30.84 -50.45 -22.65
CA ASN A 109 -29.98 -50.65 -23.81
C ASN A 109 -29.51 -52.11 -23.92
N HIS A 110 -29.15 -52.73 -22.80
CA HIS A 110 -28.86 -54.17 -22.76
C HIS A 110 -30.09 -55.02 -23.09
N LEU A 111 -31.31 -54.56 -22.75
CA LEU A 111 -32.58 -55.19 -23.18
C LEU A 111 -32.90 -54.94 -24.67
N GLY A 112 -32.45 -53.82 -25.25
CA GLY A 112 -32.62 -53.50 -26.68
C GLY A 112 -31.59 -54.16 -27.61
N GLN A 113 -30.42 -54.54 -27.10
CA GLN A 113 -29.37 -55.22 -27.88
C GLN A 113 -29.67 -56.69 -28.22
N PHE A 114 -30.73 -57.30 -27.67
CA PHE A 114 -31.14 -58.64 -28.08
C PHE A 114 -31.89 -58.68 -29.42
N HIS A 115 -32.19 -57.53 -30.05
CA HIS A 115 -32.88 -57.47 -31.34
C HIS A 115 -32.24 -56.47 -32.31
N SER A 116 -31.09 -56.79 -32.94
CA SER A 116 -30.84 -56.46 -34.37
C SER A 116 -29.46 -56.94 -34.87
N SER A 117 -29.50 -57.62 -36.01
CA SER A 117 -28.40 -58.20 -36.82
C SER A 117 -27.60 -57.15 -37.61
N PRO A 118 -26.45 -57.49 -38.26
CA PRO A 118 -25.43 -56.55 -38.69
C PRO A 118 -25.54 -56.05 -40.15
N LEU A 119 -24.77 -54.98 -40.44
CA LEU A 119 -24.21 -54.49 -41.73
C LEU A 119 -24.76 -53.15 -42.26
N SER A 120 -23.91 -52.12 -42.36
CA SER A 120 -23.34 -51.58 -43.62
C SER A 120 -22.64 -50.20 -43.41
N PRO A 121 -21.72 -49.78 -44.29
CA PRO A 121 -20.90 -48.57 -44.12
C PRO A 121 -21.53 -47.35 -44.82
N GLN A 122 -22.24 -46.51 -44.07
CA GLN A 122 -22.73 -45.21 -44.53
C GLN A 122 -22.83 -44.23 -43.36
N GLU A 123 -21.69 -43.92 -42.72
CA GLU A 123 -21.59 -43.00 -41.57
C GLU A 123 -20.80 -41.74 -41.95
N GLN A 124 -21.30 -40.97 -42.91
CA GLN A 124 -20.82 -39.58 -43.15
C GLN A 124 -21.95 -38.56 -43.30
N GLN A 125 -23.14 -38.88 -42.80
CA GLN A 125 -24.13 -37.84 -42.46
C GLN A 125 -24.52 -38.07 -41.00
N MET A 126 -24.18 -37.10 -40.15
CA MET A 126 -24.70 -37.03 -38.78
C MET A 126 -26.22 -37.22 -38.88
N SER A 127 -26.74 -38.27 -38.25
CA SER A 127 -28.17 -38.54 -38.26
C SER A 127 -28.90 -37.28 -37.76
N PRO A 128 -30.08 -36.91 -38.32
CA PRO A 128 -30.88 -35.81 -37.77
C PRO A 128 -31.15 -35.98 -36.26
N LEU A 129 -31.10 -37.23 -35.77
CA LEU A 129 -31.18 -37.57 -34.36
C LEU A 129 -29.94 -37.10 -33.56
N ASP A 130 -28.73 -37.19 -34.12
CA ASP A 130 -27.50 -36.75 -33.45
C ASP A 130 -27.44 -35.22 -33.34
N LEU A 131 -27.91 -34.50 -34.37
CA LEU A 131 -28.07 -33.05 -34.33
C LEU A 131 -29.15 -32.62 -33.33
N GLN A 132 -30.26 -33.35 -33.24
CA GLN A 132 -31.31 -33.10 -32.26
C GLN A 132 -30.83 -33.36 -30.82
N ASN A 133 -30.00 -34.41 -30.63
CA ASN A 133 -29.36 -34.72 -29.36
C ASN A 133 -28.33 -33.64 -28.97
N ALA A 134 -27.49 -33.20 -29.90
CA ALA A 134 -26.53 -32.11 -29.67
C ALA A 134 -27.24 -30.80 -29.31
N LEU A 135 -28.34 -30.46 -30.00
CA LEU A 135 -29.16 -29.28 -29.69
C LEU A 135 -29.81 -29.37 -28.30
N PHE A 136 -30.25 -30.56 -27.90
CA PHE A 136 -30.82 -30.78 -26.57
C PHE A 136 -29.75 -30.66 -25.47
N CYS A 137 -28.57 -31.25 -25.66
CA CYS A 137 -27.42 -31.10 -24.76
C CYS A 137 -27.03 -29.63 -24.59
N ALA A 138 -26.91 -28.88 -25.70
CA ALA A 138 -26.60 -27.46 -25.67
C ALA A 138 -27.68 -26.63 -24.94
N LYS A 139 -28.97 -26.95 -25.14
CA LYS A 139 -30.07 -26.28 -24.40
C LYS A 139 -30.00 -26.54 -22.90
N LEU A 140 -29.71 -27.78 -22.50
CA LEU A 140 -29.55 -28.15 -21.10
C LEU A 140 -28.35 -27.43 -20.48
N GLU A 141 -27.25 -27.32 -21.22
CA GLU A 141 -26.03 -26.64 -20.79
C GLU A 141 -26.26 -25.13 -20.62
N VAL A 142 -26.93 -24.47 -21.58
CA VAL A 142 -27.35 -23.07 -21.44
C VAL A 142 -28.26 -22.88 -20.23
N GLN A 143 -29.17 -23.83 -19.94
CA GLN A 143 -30.03 -23.74 -18.76
C GLN A 143 -29.24 -23.90 -17.44
N LYS A 144 -28.23 -24.79 -17.41
CA LYS A 144 -27.30 -24.94 -16.28
C LYS A 144 -26.51 -23.64 -16.05
N LEU A 145 -25.95 -23.07 -17.12
CA LEU A 145 -25.20 -21.81 -17.06
C LEU A 145 -26.08 -20.64 -16.58
N LYS A 146 -27.32 -20.54 -17.05
CA LYS A 146 -28.28 -19.51 -16.56
C LYS A 146 -28.62 -19.65 -15.08
N ARG A 147 -28.68 -20.88 -14.54
CA ARG A 147 -28.88 -21.10 -13.10
C ARG A 147 -27.63 -20.70 -12.30
N ALA A 148 -26.46 -21.11 -12.78
CA ALA A 148 -25.17 -20.72 -12.18
C ALA A 148 -24.99 -19.19 -12.17
N GLN A 149 -25.36 -18.50 -13.26
CA GLN A 149 -25.30 -17.04 -13.34
C GLN A 149 -26.19 -16.37 -12.27
N ARG A 150 -27.46 -16.79 -12.13
CA ARG A 150 -28.36 -16.24 -11.11
C ARG A 150 -27.85 -16.48 -9.68
N GLN A 151 -27.25 -17.65 -9.44
CA GLN A 151 -26.64 -17.95 -8.15
C GLN A 151 -25.45 -17.02 -7.87
N LYS A 152 -24.62 -16.73 -8.89
CA LYS A 152 -23.50 -15.78 -8.79
C LYS A 152 -23.97 -14.34 -8.57
N GLU A 153 -25.06 -13.92 -9.23
CA GLU A 153 -25.68 -12.61 -9.02
C GLU A 153 -26.22 -12.45 -7.59
N HIS A 154 -26.86 -13.49 -7.04
CA HIS A 154 -27.29 -13.51 -5.64
C HIS A 154 -26.11 -13.43 -4.66
N GLN A 155 -25.06 -14.23 -4.88
CA GLN A 155 -23.83 -14.19 -4.09
C GLN A 155 -23.17 -12.80 -4.12
N LEU A 156 -23.15 -12.15 -5.29
CA LEU A 156 -22.63 -10.80 -5.43
C LEU A 156 -23.48 -9.77 -4.66
N ALA A 157 -24.80 -9.88 -4.72
CA ALA A 157 -25.71 -8.99 -3.98
C ALA A 157 -25.62 -9.17 -2.46
N GLU A 158 -25.38 -10.39 -1.99
CA GLU A 158 -25.10 -10.70 -0.58
C GLU A 158 -23.74 -10.16 -0.15
N ALA A 159 -22.70 -10.37 -0.96
CA ALA A 159 -21.36 -9.82 -0.70
C ALA A 159 -21.38 -8.29 -0.63
N LYS A 160 -22.13 -7.62 -1.52
CA LYS A 160 -22.32 -6.15 -1.48
C LYS A 160 -23.03 -5.68 -0.20
N ARG A 161 -24.07 -6.39 0.23
CA ARG A 161 -24.77 -6.08 1.50
C ARG A 161 -23.85 -6.29 2.70
N ALA A 162 -23.10 -7.39 2.74
CA ALA A 162 -22.12 -7.65 3.78
C ALA A 162 -21.00 -6.60 3.81
N ALA A 163 -20.52 -6.17 2.64
CA ALA A 163 -19.53 -5.10 2.54
C ALA A 163 -20.05 -3.77 3.10
N HIS A 164 -21.27 -3.36 2.76
CA HIS A 164 -21.87 -2.14 3.33
C HIS A 164 -22.07 -2.22 4.84
N LEU A 165 -22.51 -3.37 5.37
CA LEU A 165 -22.61 -3.55 6.82
C LEU A 165 -21.25 -3.43 7.49
N LEU A 166 -20.22 -4.06 6.92
CA LEU A 166 -18.85 -3.92 7.42
C LEU A 166 -18.36 -2.47 7.36
N GLU A 167 -18.59 -1.75 6.27
CA GLU A 167 -18.26 -0.32 6.14
C GLU A 167 -18.95 0.51 7.23
N THR A 168 -20.24 0.28 7.50
CA THR A 168 -20.94 1.00 8.57
C THR A 168 -20.37 0.67 9.95
N THR A 169 -20.07 -0.61 10.24
CA THR A 169 -19.47 -0.98 11.54
C THR A 169 -18.07 -0.41 11.71
N VAL A 170 -17.26 -0.35 10.65
CA VAL A 170 -15.93 0.27 10.69
C VAL A 170 -16.07 1.77 10.98
N HIS A 171 -17.01 2.46 10.33
CA HIS A 171 -17.23 3.88 10.57
C HIS A 171 -17.72 4.16 12.00
N GLU A 172 -18.62 3.35 12.54
CA GLU A 172 -19.09 3.46 13.93
C GLU A 172 -17.95 3.22 14.94
N GLU A 173 -17.10 2.22 14.70
CA GLU A 173 -15.92 1.95 15.53
C GLU A 173 -14.87 3.08 15.45
N GLU A 174 -14.70 3.71 14.29
CA GLU A 174 -13.85 4.89 14.13
C GLU A 174 -14.38 6.08 14.93
N GLN A 175 -15.67 6.37 14.85
CA GLN A 175 -16.30 7.43 15.65
C GLN A 175 -16.18 7.15 17.16
N GLN A 176 -16.35 5.89 17.58
CA GLN A 176 -16.17 5.51 18.98
C GLN A 176 -14.72 5.67 19.44
N LYS A 177 -13.74 5.31 18.60
CA LYS A 177 -12.32 5.55 18.89
C LYS A 177 -12.01 7.04 19.02
N GLU A 178 -12.62 7.88 18.18
CA GLU A 178 -12.44 9.33 18.26
C GLU A 178 -13.06 9.90 19.55
N ALA A 179 -14.29 9.53 19.89
CA ALA A 179 -14.93 9.97 21.13
C ALA A 179 -14.15 9.51 22.38
N THR A 180 -13.66 8.26 22.39
CA THR A 180 -12.84 7.76 23.50
C THR A 180 -11.48 8.45 23.56
N TRP A 181 -10.86 8.78 22.43
CA TRP A 181 -9.63 9.55 22.38
C TRP A 181 -9.82 10.97 22.93
N GLN A 182 -10.89 11.66 22.54
CA GLN A 182 -11.25 12.99 23.05
C GLN A 182 -11.46 12.97 24.57
N HIS A 183 -12.24 12.00 25.08
CA HIS A 183 -12.44 11.86 26.52
C HIS A 183 -11.13 11.57 27.27
N ASN A 184 -10.26 10.73 26.71
CA ASN A 184 -8.94 10.48 27.28
C ASN A 184 -8.06 11.74 27.29
N GLN A 185 -8.16 12.59 26.27
CA GLN A 185 -7.44 13.86 26.21
C GLN A 185 -7.94 14.83 27.28
N GLU A 186 -9.26 14.94 27.45
CA GLU A 186 -9.88 15.74 28.51
C GLU A 186 -9.46 15.25 29.90
N LEU A 187 -9.49 13.94 30.15
CA LEU A 187 -9.02 13.36 31.41
C LEU A 187 -7.55 13.67 31.68
N ARG A 188 -6.68 13.57 30.66
CA ARG A 188 -5.26 13.93 30.78
C ARG A 188 -5.10 15.41 31.13
N ALA A 189 -5.87 16.29 30.50
CA ALA A 189 -5.84 17.73 30.81
C ALA A 189 -6.27 18.01 32.25
N VAL A 190 -7.37 17.38 32.73
CA VAL A 190 -7.83 17.51 34.12
C VAL A 190 -6.80 16.98 35.10
N VAL A 191 -6.17 15.83 34.82
CA VAL A 191 -5.11 15.28 35.68
C VAL A 191 -3.91 16.22 35.74
N GLN A 192 -3.47 16.78 34.61
CA GLN A 192 -2.38 17.76 34.58
C GLN A 192 -2.72 19.02 35.36
N GLN A 193 -3.95 19.52 35.23
CA GLN A 193 -4.42 20.67 36.00
C GLN A 193 -4.43 20.38 37.51
N LEU A 194 -4.99 19.25 37.93
CA LEU A 194 -5.01 18.86 39.34
C LEU A 194 -3.61 18.63 39.90
N GLN A 195 -2.68 18.10 39.09
CA GLN A 195 -1.27 17.97 39.47
C GLN A 195 -0.62 19.34 39.69
N ALA A 196 -0.87 20.31 38.81
CA ALA A 196 -0.38 21.67 38.97
C ALA A 196 -0.99 22.34 40.23
N GLU A 197 -2.31 22.26 40.42
CA GLU A 197 -2.98 22.80 41.60
C GLU A 197 -2.46 22.16 42.90
N LEU A 198 -2.20 20.85 42.91
CA LEU A 198 -1.62 20.17 44.05
C LEU A 198 -0.19 20.64 44.32
N GLN A 199 0.64 20.80 43.28
CA GLN A 199 2.00 21.32 43.43
C GLN A 199 2.00 22.75 43.99
N ASP A 200 1.11 23.62 43.49
CA ASP A 200 0.93 24.98 44.00
C ASP A 200 0.51 24.98 45.47
N LYS A 201 -0.40 24.09 45.87
CA LYS A 201 -0.83 23.95 47.27
C LYS A 201 0.29 23.46 48.17
N VAL A 202 1.09 22.50 47.71
CA VAL A 202 2.26 22.01 48.47
C VAL A 202 3.28 23.13 48.65
N GLN A 203 3.57 23.91 47.60
CA GLN A 203 4.47 25.06 47.70
C GLN A 203 3.93 26.12 48.66
N GLN A 204 2.65 26.44 48.58
CA GLN A 204 1.98 27.37 49.51
C GLN A 204 2.12 26.91 50.97
N LEU A 205 1.86 25.63 51.26
CA LEU A 205 2.00 25.09 52.61
C LEU A 205 3.45 25.13 53.10
N GLN A 206 4.42 24.75 52.26
CA GLN A 206 5.85 24.84 52.62
C GLN A 206 6.28 26.28 52.92
N THR A 207 5.81 27.27 52.16
CA THR A 207 6.11 28.69 52.43
C THR A 207 5.52 29.14 53.77
N LEU A 208 4.26 28.78 54.05
CA LEU A 208 3.59 29.13 55.30
C LEU A 208 4.26 28.45 56.51
N GLU A 209 4.63 27.17 56.39
CA GLU A 209 5.36 26.43 57.43
C GLU A 209 6.73 27.05 57.72
N TRP A 210 7.45 27.45 56.68
CA TRP A 210 8.74 28.14 56.82
C TRP A 210 8.58 29.50 57.51
N GLU A 211 7.58 30.29 57.11
CA GLU A 211 7.27 31.57 57.74
C GLU A 211 6.91 31.41 59.22
N LYS A 212 6.05 30.44 59.56
CA LYS A 212 5.66 30.15 60.94
C LYS A 212 6.83 29.68 61.78
N SER A 213 7.70 28.83 61.23
CA SER A 213 8.91 28.39 61.91
C SER A 213 9.85 29.56 62.20
N ARG A 214 10.00 30.47 61.23
CA ARG A 214 10.80 31.69 61.39
C ARG A 214 10.21 32.64 62.44
N GLU A 215 8.90 32.82 62.45
CA GLU A 215 8.19 33.62 63.45
C GLU A 215 8.37 33.04 64.86
N LEU A 216 8.17 31.73 65.03
CA LEU A 216 8.37 31.04 66.30
C LEU A 216 9.81 31.19 66.80
N GLN A 217 10.80 30.97 65.94
CA GLN A 217 12.21 31.15 66.30
C GLN A 217 12.51 32.60 66.75
N ALA A 218 11.96 33.60 66.05
CA ALA A 218 12.13 35.00 66.43
C ALA A 218 11.45 35.33 67.77
N GLN A 219 10.28 34.73 68.04
CA GLN A 219 9.59 34.86 69.32
C GLN A 219 10.39 34.19 70.45
N GLU A 220 10.90 32.99 70.26
CA GLU A 220 11.75 32.29 71.23
C GLU A 220 12.99 33.10 71.58
N GLN A 221 13.69 33.64 70.57
CA GLN A 221 14.84 34.53 70.79
C GLN A 221 14.46 35.81 71.53
N ARG A 222 13.26 36.35 71.31
CA ARG A 222 12.76 37.52 72.05
C ARG A 222 12.48 37.16 73.50
N VAL A 223 11.84 36.02 73.76
CA VAL A 223 11.59 35.52 75.12
C VAL A 223 12.90 35.31 75.86
N GLN A 224 13.87 34.62 75.25
CA GLN A 224 15.20 34.39 75.86
C GLN A 224 15.90 35.69 76.24
N ARG A 225 15.90 36.70 75.34
CA ARG A 225 16.47 38.02 75.63
C ARG A 225 15.74 38.73 76.77
N LEU A 226 14.40 38.67 76.80
CA LEU A 226 13.61 39.27 77.88
C LEU A 226 13.89 38.58 79.22
N THR A 227 14.01 37.25 79.24
CA THR A 227 14.36 36.48 80.45
C THR A 227 15.74 36.87 80.98
N GLN A 228 16.75 36.98 80.10
CA GLN A 228 18.10 37.44 80.48
C GLN A 228 18.09 38.87 81.01
N GLN A 229 17.36 39.79 80.35
CA GLN A 229 17.23 41.17 80.80
C GLN A 229 16.49 41.29 82.14
N LEU A 230 15.48 40.45 82.37
CA LEU A 230 14.75 40.40 83.63
C LEU A 230 15.68 39.93 84.76
N ALA A 231 16.38 38.81 84.56
CA ALA A 231 17.35 38.29 85.55
C ALA A 231 18.43 39.33 85.88
N HIS A 232 18.95 40.04 84.88
CA HIS A 232 19.92 41.11 85.11
C HIS A 232 19.33 42.29 85.90
N LYS A 233 18.10 42.71 85.61
CA LYS A 233 17.42 43.76 86.38
C LYS A 233 17.15 43.32 87.82
N GLU A 234 16.77 42.07 88.05
CA GLU A 234 16.59 41.50 89.39
C GLU A 234 17.92 41.53 90.18
N GLN A 235 19.03 41.16 89.55
CA GLN A 235 20.37 41.26 90.14
C GLN A 235 20.72 42.71 90.49
N LEU A 236 20.54 43.66 89.58
CA LEU A 236 20.82 45.08 89.84
C LEU A 236 19.94 45.67 90.96
N LEU A 237 18.68 45.23 91.04
CA LEU A 237 17.77 45.61 92.14
C LEU A 237 18.27 45.05 93.47
N GLN A 238 18.75 43.80 93.49
CA GLN A 238 19.33 43.18 94.68
C GLN A 238 20.58 43.93 95.16
N GLU A 239 21.51 44.24 94.27
CA GLU A 239 22.70 45.04 94.58
C GLU A 239 22.35 46.45 95.07
N SER A 240 21.31 47.08 94.48
CA SER A 240 20.87 48.42 94.90
C SER A 240 20.24 48.39 96.30
N ARG A 241 19.51 47.33 96.64
CA ARG A 241 19.02 47.09 98.01
C ARG A 241 20.19 46.94 98.99
N GLU A 242 21.23 46.19 98.62
CA GLU A 242 22.43 46.02 99.44
C GLU A 242 23.23 47.31 99.61
N LEU A 243 23.30 48.17 98.59
CA LEU A 243 23.92 49.50 98.67
C LEU A 243 23.14 50.44 99.59
N LEU A 244 21.80 50.42 99.52
CA LEU A 244 20.94 51.17 100.44
C LEU A 244 21.11 50.70 101.89
N GLN A 245 21.26 49.39 102.11
CA GLN A 245 21.60 48.85 103.43
C GLN A 245 22.97 49.32 103.92
N CYS A 246 23.98 49.39 103.05
CA CYS A 246 25.30 49.97 103.36
C CYS A 246 25.23 51.49 103.65
N GLN A 247 24.34 52.22 102.98
CA GLN A 247 24.12 53.65 103.24
C GLN A 247 23.47 53.89 104.60
N GLN A 248 22.55 53.04 105.03
CA GLN A 248 21.92 53.12 106.35
C GLN A 248 22.89 52.80 107.51
N SER A 249 23.98 52.08 107.26
CA SER A 249 25.02 51.80 108.25
C SER A 249 26.18 52.81 108.25
N LEU A 250 26.14 53.81 107.34
CA LEU A 250 27.17 54.83 107.16
C LEU A 250 27.38 55.72 108.41
N GLU A 251 26.31 56.00 109.16
CA GLU A 251 26.38 56.78 110.41
C GLU A 251 27.02 56.01 111.59
N LYS A 252 27.28 54.70 111.44
CA LYS A 252 27.68 53.82 112.54
C LYS A 252 29.16 53.40 112.52
N SER A 253 29.89 53.54 111.40
CA SER A 253 31.33 53.18 111.33
C SER A 253 32.01 53.65 110.03
N PRO A 254 33.28 54.13 110.07
CA PRO A 254 34.07 54.42 108.87
C PRO A 254 34.33 53.20 107.97
N ALA A 255 34.23 51.98 108.51
CA ALA A 255 34.33 50.75 107.72
C ALA A 255 33.14 50.58 106.74
N ALA A 256 31.95 51.10 107.09
CA ALA A 256 30.79 51.06 106.20
C ALA A 256 30.94 51.99 104.98
N MET A 257 31.66 53.11 105.14
CA MET A 257 31.99 54.03 104.04
C MET A 257 32.97 53.38 103.05
N ASN A 258 34.01 52.71 103.56
CA ASN A 258 34.95 51.96 102.71
C ASN A 258 34.25 50.82 101.95
N ALA A 259 33.39 50.06 102.62
CA ALA A 259 32.60 49.00 101.98
C ALA A 259 31.66 49.54 100.87
N MET A 260 31.11 50.75 101.03
CA MET A 260 30.32 51.39 99.98
C MET A 260 31.19 51.82 98.78
N LEU A 261 32.36 52.41 99.04
CA LEU A 261 33.29 52.81 97.99
C LEU A 261 33.79 51.60 97.19
N GLU A 262 34.13 50.51 97.88
CA GLU A 262 34.49 49.23 97.25
C GLU A 262 33.35 48.71 96.37
N LYS A 263 32.10 48.75 96.82
CA LYS A 263 30.93 48.35 95.99
C LYS A 263 30.73 49.25 94.77
N LEU A 264 30.96 50.56 94.88
CA LEU A 264 30.86 51.48 93.74
C LEU A 264 31.99 51.27 92.74
N GLN A 265 33.21 51.06 93.22
CA GLN A 265 34.37 50.70 92.39
C GLN A 265 34.13 49.36 91.69
N GLN A 266 33.61 48.37 92.40
CA GLN A 266 33.22 47.08 91.83
C GLN A 266 32.16 47.26 90.73
N ARG A 267 31.12 48.08 90.94
CA ARG A 267 30.11 48.35 89.90
C ARG A 267 30.66 49.01 88.65
N VAL A 268 31.60 49.95 88.80
CA VAL A 268 32.26 50.57 87.65
C VAL A 268 33.09 49.53 86.90
N SER A 269 33.85 48.71 87.64
CA SER A 269 34.62 47.60 87.06
C SER A 269 33.73 46.58 86.35
N ASP A 270 32.61 46.18 86.95
CA ASP A 270 31.67 45.21 86.38
C ASP A 270 30.98 45.76 85.12
N ARG A 271 30.65 47.05 85.11
CA ARG A 271 30.10 47.75 83.94
C ARG A 271 31.12 47.78 82.80
N ASP A 272 32.35 48.14 83.09
CA ASP A 272 33.40 48.24 82.07
C ASP A 272 33.72 46.83 81.51
N ALA A 273 33.79 45.81 82.36
CA ALA A 273 33.92 44.41 81.93
C ALA A 273 32.70 43.89 81.13
N ALA A 274 31.48 44.35 81.44
CA ALA A 274 30.30 44.02 80.65
C ALA A 274 30.29 44.69 79.28
N LEU A 275 30.80 45.92 79.19
CA LEU A 275 30.96 46.64 77.93
C LEU A 275 32.03 45.97 77.04
N GLU A 276 33.17 45.57 77.60
CA GLU A 276 34.19 44.81 76.88
C GLU A 276 33.63 43.50 76.33
N ARG A 277 32.96 42.70 77.17
CA ARG A 277 32.30 41.46 76.72
C ARG A 277 31.27 41.70 75.60
N ALA A 278 30.44 42.74 75.72
CA ALA A 278 29.45 43.07 74.69
C ALA A 278 30.09 43.54 73.37
N VAL A 279 31.27 44.17 73.43
CA VAL A 279 32.05 44.55 72.25
C VAL A 279 32.67 43.31 71.61
N ASP A 280 33.29 42.43 72.39
CA ASP A 280 33.88 41.18 71.90
C ASP A 280 32.82 40.26 71.26
N GLU A 281 31.66 40.12 71.91
CA GLU A 281 30.52 39.35 71.36
C GLU A 281 30.07 39.91 69.99
N LYS A 282 30.04 41.24 69.82
CA LYS A 282 29.72 41.87 68.53
C LYS A 282 30.80 41.61 67.49
N PHE A 283 32.09 41.66 67.85
CA PHE A 283 33.18 41.33 66.94
C PHE A 283 33.13 39.87 66.51
N CYS A 284 32.97 38.92 67.44
CA CYS A 284 32.81 37.50 67.11
C CYS A 284 31.57 37.25 66.24
N ALA A 285 30.47 37.96 66.46
CA ALA A 285 29.28 37.88 65.61
C ALA A 285 29.54 38.41 64.20
N LEU A 286 30.29 39.51 64.07
CA LEU A 286 30.70 40.06 62.77
C LEU A 286 31.63 39.11 62.01
N GLU A 287 32.60 38.49 62.67
CA GLU A 287 33.50 37.50 62.06
C GLU A 287 32.72 36.29 61.52
N LYS A 288 31.76 35.77 62.29
CA LYS A 288 30.87 34.69 61.82
C LYS A 288 30.08 35.12 60.59
N LYS A 289 29.56 36.35 60.57
CA LYS A 289 28.84 36.89 59.41
C LYS A 289 29.76 37.07 58.20
N GLU A 290 31.01 37.47 58.39
CA GLU A 290 31.99 37.56 57.31
C GLU A 290 32.34 36.18 56.75
N GLN A 291 32.51 35.18 57.60
CA GLN A 291 32.72 33.78 57.18
C GLN A 291 31.51 33.24 56.40
N GLU A 292 30.29 33.47 56.89
CA GLU A 292 29.05 33.12 56.16
C GLU A 292 28.99 33.82 54.79
N LEU A 293 29.35 35.10 54.70
CA LEU A 293 29.42 35.83 53.44
C LEU A 293 30.49 35.26 52.49
N GLN A 294 31.65 34.88 53.00
CA GLN A 294 32.70 34.24 52.20
C GLN A 294 32.23 32.89 51.67
N GLN A 295 31.60 32.05 52.51
CA GLN A 295 31.01 30.77 52.09
C GLN A 295 29.93 30.98 51.02
N LEU A 296 29.05 31.97 51.20
CA LEU A 296 28.02 32.29 50.21
C LEU A 296 28.61 32.74 48.88
N ARG A 297 29.67 33.56 48.90
CA ARG A 297 30.40 33.95 47.67
C ARG A 297 30.99 32.75 46.94
N VAL A 298 31.53 31.77 47.66
CA VAL A 298 32.07 30.53 47.06
C VAL A 298 30.94 29.69 46.47
N SER A 299 29.86 29.45 47.21
CA SER A 299 28.71 28.69 46.71
C SER A 299 28.05 29.33 45.49
N MET A 300 27.96 30.67 45.46
CA MET A 300 27.47 31.40 44.29
C MET A 300 28.37 31.23 43.07
N ARG A 301 29.69 31.18 43.27
CA ARG A 301 30.65 30.91 42.18
C ARG A 301 30.50 29.50 41.64
N GLU A 302 30.41 28.50 42.52
CA GLU A 302 30.19 27.10 42.14
C GLU A 302 28.90 26.93 41.35
N ARG A 303 27.79 27.51 41.82
CA ARG A 303 26.52 27.56 41.07
C ARG A 303 26.67 28.26 39.72
N GLY A 304 27.45 29.33 39.65
CA GLY A 304 27.79 30.00 38.39
C GLY A 304 28.46 29.07 37.40
N SER A 305 29.48 28.33 37.85
CA SER A 305 30.19 27.32 37.05
C SER A 305 29.27 26.15 36.65
N ASP A 306 28.38 25.72 37.54
CA ASP A 306 27.38 24.69 37.22
C ASP A 306 26.41 25.14 36.13
N LEU A 307 25.94 26.40 36.20
CA LEU A 307 25.08 26.99 35.19
C LEU A 307 25.81 27.15 33.85
N GLU A 308 27.08 27.50 33.84
CA GLU A 308 27.90 27.55 32.61
C GLU A 308 28.05 26.17 31.98
N ARG A 309 28.30 25.14 32.79
CA ARG A 309 28.34 23.75 32.34
C ARG A 309 26.99 23.32 31.78
N LEU A 310 25.88 23.60 32.45
CA LEU A 310 24.54 23.31 31.92
C LEU A 310 24.26 24.05 30.62
N ARG A 311 24.61 25.33 30.52
CA ARG A 311 24.52 26.10 29.26
C ARG A 311 25.31 25.43 28.13
N SER A 312 26.53 24.96 28.39
CA SER A 312 27.33 24.26 27.38
C SER A 312 26.67 22.95 26.90
N VAL A 313 26.06 22.17 27.80
CA VAL A 313 25.31 20.95 27.47
C VAL A 313 24.06 21.29 26.66
N LEU A 314 23.33 22.34 27.05
CA LEU A 314 22.15 22.81 26.32
C LEU A 314 22.51 23.27 24.91
N CYS A 315 23.58 24.05 24.72
CA CYS A 315 24.05 24.43 23.39
C CYS A 315 24.46 23.22 22.54
N SER A 316 25.10 22.20 23.13
CA SER A 316 25.41 20.94 22.44
C SER A 316 24.14 20.18 22.05
N ASN A 317 23.15 20.11 22.94
CA ASN A 317 21.87 19.46 22.66
C ASN A 317 21.08 20.21 21.59
N GLU A 318 21.06 21.54 21.64
CA GLU A 318 20.48 22.39 20.59
C GLU A 318 21.13 22.09 19.25
N ALA A 319 22.46 22.06 19.15
CA ALA A 319 23.15 21.70 17.91
C ALA A 319 22.79 20.29 17.42
N THR A 320 22.63 19.34 18.33
CA THR A 320 22.20 17.97 18.01
C THR A 320 20.76 17.95 17.48
N ILE A 321 19.85 18.69 18.11
CA ILE A 321 18.46 18.83 17.67
C ILE A 321 18.41 19.45 16.27
N HIS A 322 19.13 20.53 16.01
CA HIS A 322 19.17 21.16 14.69
C HIS A 322 19.74 20.22 13.61
N SER A 323 20.73 19.39 13.95
CA SER A 323 21.27 18.36 13.06
C SER A 323 20.21 17.29 12.74
N LEU A 324 19.49 16.81 13.76
CA LEU A 324 18.39 15.86 13.59
C LEU A 324 17.21 16.45 12.79
N GLU A 325 16.85 17.70 13.02
CA GLU A 325 15.82 18.41 12.24
C GLU A 325 16.23 18.57 10.77
N SER A 326 17.50 18.87 10.51
CA SER A 326 18.02 18.97 9.14
C SER A 326 18.00 17.60 8.45
N LEU A 327 18.37 16.54 9.17
CA LEU A 327 18.26 15.16 8.67
C LEU A 327 16.81 14.77 8.40
N LEU A 328 15.88 15.13 9.29
CA LEU A 328 14.45 14.85 9.13
C LEU A 328 13.89 15.58 7.90
N LYS A 329 14.27 16.84 7.67
CA LYS A 329 13.91 17.59 6.45
C LYS A 329 14.46 16.91 5.20
N ALA A 330 15.73 16.49 5.21
CA ALA A 330 16.33 15.75 4.09
C ALA A 330 15.59 14.45 3.81
N LYS A 331 15.27 13.67 4.85
CA LYS A 331 14.48 12.42 4.71
C LYS A 331 13.05 12.65 4.26
N THR A 332 12.43 13.77 4.64
CA THR A 332 11.10 14.14 4.15
C THR A 332 11.14 14.46 2.65
N LEU A 333 12.15 15.20 2.19
CA LEU A 333 12.36 15.48 0.76
C LEU A 333 12.67 14.21 -0.04
N GLU A 334 13.50 13.29 0.49
CA GLU A 334 13.74 11.97 -0.12
C GLU A 334 12.43 11.18 -0.26
N LEU A 335 11.59 11.17 0.78
CA LEU A 335 10.28 10.49 0.75
C LEU A 335 9.36 11.12 -0.30
N GLU A 336 9.29 12.45 -0.37
CA GLU A 336 8.52 13.17 -1.39
C GLU A 336 9.02 12.83 -2.80
N GLN A 337 10.34 12.81 -3.02
CA GLN A 337 10.95 12.44 -4.30
C GLN A 337 10.62 10.99 -4.69
N VAL A 338 10.73 10.04 -3.76
CA VAL A 338 10.34 8.64 -4.01
C VAL A 338 8.83 8.54 -4.29
N SER A 339 8.00 9.29 -3.57
CA SER A 339 6.55 9.30 -3.81
C SER A 339 6.21 9.83 -5.21
N ALA A 340 6.89 10.87 -5.67
CA ALA A 340 6.73 11.45 -7.00
C ALA A 340 7.20 10.48 -8.10
N THR A 341 8.35 9.82 -7.92
CA THR A 341 8.82 8.80 -8.88
C THR A 341 7.86 7.60 -8.95
N CYS A 342 7.31 7.15 -7.81
CA CYS A 342 6.29 6.10 -7.78
C CYS A 342 4.97 6.53 -8.46
N GLN A 343 4.60 7.80 -8.40
CA GLN A 343 3.44 8.33 -9.14
C GLN A 343 3.71 8.34 -10.65
N ASN A 344 4.88 8.82 -11.08
CA ASN A 344 5.28 8.84 -12.49
C ASN A 344 5.35 7.43 -13.09
N LEU A 345 5.91 6.46 -12.35
CA LEU A 345 5.96 5.06 -12.78
C LEU A 345 4.56 4.44 -12.93
N ARG A 346 3.62 4.77 -12.03
CA ARG A 346 2.22 4.33 -12.16
C ARG A 346 1.56 4.90 -13.40
N TRP A 347 1.73 6.20 -13.65
CA TRP A 347 1.21 6.83 -14.85
C TRP A 347 1.81 6.21 -16.13
N LEU A 348 3.12 5.99 -16.16
CA LEU A 348 3.79 5.36 -17.30
C LEU A 348 3.27 3.92 -17.53
N LYS A 349 3.04 3.17 -16.45
CA LYS A 349 2.44 1.83 -16.52
C LYS A 349 1.04 1.89 -17.15
N GLU A 350 0.17 2.76 -16.67
CA GLU A 350 -1.19 2.95 -17.20
C GLU A 350 -1.16 3.35 -18.68
N GLU A 351 -0.24 4.21 -19.07
CA GLU A 351 -0.05 4.64 -20.46
C GLU A 351 0.44 3.50 -21.37
N ILE A 352 1.35 2.66 -20.89
CA ILE A 352 1.82 1.47 -21.62
C ILE A 352 0.69 0.44 -21.75
N GLU A 353 -0.09 0.22 -20.69
CA GLU A 353 -1.26 -0.68 -20.70
C GLU A 353 -2.37 -0.18 -21.64
N ALA A 354 -2.62 1.14 -21.69
CA ALA A 354 -3.56 1.74 -22.63
C ALA A 354 -3.09 1.57 -24.08
N LYS A 355 -1.80 1.80 -24.35
CA LYS A 355 -1.19 1.60 -25.67
C LYS A 355 -1.21 0.13 -26.08
N SER A 356 -0.86 -0.80 -25.19
CA SER A 356 -0.92 -2.23 -25.49
C SER A 356 -2.36 -2.69 -25.76
N GLY A 357 -3.33 -2.21 -24.98
CA GLY A 357 -4.75 -2.47 -25.19
C GLY A 357 -5.27 -1.94 -26.54
N SER A 358 -4.86 -0.73 -26.95
CA SER A 358 -5.23 -0.18 -28.27
C SER A 358 -4.61 -0.97 -29.42
N ARG A 359 -3.31 -1.31 -29.34
CA ARG A 359 -2.62 -2.14 -30.33
C ARG A 359 -3.25 -3.52 -30.44
N GLN A 360 -3.66 -4.12 -29.32
CA GLN A 360 -4.31 -5.42 -29.34
C GLN A 360 -5.68 -5.35 -30.02
N LYS A 361 -6.47 -4.31 -29.78
CA LYS A 361 -7.74 -4.09 -30.51
C LYS A 361 -7.53 -3.90 -32.01
N GLU A 362 -6.48 -3.19 -32.42
CA GLU A 362 -6.11 -3.03 -33.83
C GLU A 362 -5.73 -4.38 -34.45
N GLN A 363 -4.90 -5.17 -33.77
CA GLN A 363 -4.54 -6.53 -34.21
C GLN A 363 -5.76 -7.44 -34.33
N GLU A 364 -6.64 -7.43 -33.34
CA GLU A 364 -7.91 -8.17 -33.37
C GLU A 364 -8.81 -7.71 -34.53
N GLY A 365 -8.86 -6.40 -34.80
CA GLY A 365 -9.59 -5.84 -35.95
C GLY A 365 -9.04 -6.29 -37.29
N ILE A 366 -7.71 -6.29 -37.48
CA ILE A 366 -7.06 -6.80 -38.69
C ILE A 366 -7.33 -8.30 -38.86
N ILE A 367 -7.25 -9.08 -37.78
CA ILE A 367 -7.55 -10.52 -37.81
C ILE A 367 -9.01 -10.75 -38.24
N GLN A 368 -9.96 -10.01 -37.68
CA GLN A 368 -11.37 -10.10 -38.06
C GLN A 368 -11.61 -9.73 -39.54
N GLN A 369 -10.94 -8.69 -40.03
CA GLN A 369 -11.00 -8.31 -41.45
C GLN A 369 -10.44 -9.41 -42.35
N LEU A 370 -9.28 -9.98 -42.01
CA LEU A 370 -8.68 -11.07 -42.78
C LEU A 370 -9.55 -12.33 -42.76
N GLN A 371 -10.13 -12.68 -41.61
CA GLN A 371 -11.07 -13.79 -41.49
C GLN A 371 -12.31 -13.58 -42.37
N THR A 372 -12.85 -12.36 -42.39
CA THR A 372 -14.00 -12.00 -43.23
C THR A 372 -13.65 -12.10 -44.72
N CYS A 373 -12.54 -11.48 -45.15
CA CYS A 373 -12.07 -11.57 -46.53
C CYS A 373 -11.78 -13.01 -46.97
N LEU A 374 -11.17 -13.82 -46.10
CA LEU A 374 -10.93 -15.24 -46.39
C LEU A 374 -12.24 -16.00 -46.55
N HIS A 375 -13.23 -15.75 -45.68
CA HIS A 375 -14.54 -16.39 -45.77
C HIS A 375 -15.28 -16.01 -47.06
N ASP A 376 -15.33 -14.71 -47.41
CA ASP A 376 -15.94 -14.23 -48.64
C ASP A 376 -15.27 -14.84 -49.88
N ARG A 377 -13.94 -14.91 -49.88
CA ARG A 377 -13.17 -15.55 -50.95
C ARG A 377 -13.44 -17.05 -51.03
N ASN A 378 -13.56 -17.74 -49.89
CA ASN A 378 -13.89 -19.16 -49.87
C ASN A 378 -15.27 -19.41 -50.46
N LYS A 379 -16.25 -18.56 -50.13
CA LYS A 379 -17.60 -18.60 -50.68
C LYS A 379 -17.62 -18.37 -52.19
N GLU A 380 -16.86 -17.40 -52.70
CA GLU A 380 -16.70 -17.21 -54.15
C GLU A 380 -16.10 -18.45 -54.84
N VAL A 381 -15.09 -19.06 -54.23
CA VAL A 381 -14.47 -20.29 -54.76
C VAL A 381 -15.46 -21.45 -54.75
N GLU A 382 -16.25 -21.61 -53.69
CA GLU A 382 -17.32 -22.62 -53.60
C GLU A 382 -18.39 -22.41 -54.68
N GLU A 383 -18.85 -21.17 -54.89
CA GLU A 383 -19.82 -20.82 -55.94
C GLU A 383 -19.28 -21.09 -57.36
N LEU A 384 -18.03 -20.73 -57.62
CA LEU A 384 -17.33 -21.03 -58.88
C LEU A 384 -17.18 -22.54 -59.08
N THR A 385 -16.80 -23.27 -58.02
CA THR A 385 -16.64 -24.72 -58.04
C THR A 385 -17.97 -25.41 -58.35
N ALA A 386 -19.06 -25.01 -57.70
CA ALA A 386 -20.40 -25.53 -57.98
C ALA A 386 -20.82 -25.27 -59.43
N THR A 387 -20.59 -24.05 -59.94
CA THR A 387 -20.92 -23.68 -61.33
C THR A 387 -20.14 -24.51 -62.35
N LEU A 388 -18.87 -24.80 -62.09
CA LEU A 388 -18.02 -25.62 -62.95
C LEU A 388 -18.41 -27.10 -62.91
N LEU A 389 -18.70 -27.65 -61.72
CA LEU A 389 -19.16 -29.03 -61.56
C LEU A 389 -20.45 -29.29 -62.34
N CYS A 390 -21.40 -28.35 -62.36
CA CYS A 390 -22.62 -28.46 -63.16
C CYS A 390 -22.40 -28.51 -64.68
N LYS A 391 -21.21 -28.14 -65.20
CA LYS A 391 -20.88 -28.14 -66.63
C LYS A 391 -20.15 -29.42 -67.10
N LEU A 392 -19.84 -30.35 -66.20
CA LEU A 392 -19.09 -31.57 -66.53
C LEU A 392 -19.99 -32.67 -67.11
N GLY A 393 -19.44 -33.47 -68.04
CA GLY A 393 -20.11 -34.66 -68.57
C GLY A 393 -20.02 -35.88 -67.63
N PRO A 394 -20.82 -36.94 -67.84
CA PRO A 394 -21.00 -38.03 -66.86
C PRO A 394 -19.72 -38.79 -66.48
N GLY A 395 -18.71 -38.89 -67.36
CA GLY A 395 -17.40 -39.49 -67.01
C GLY A 395 -16.36 -38.52 -66.42
N GLN A 396 -16.57 -37.20 -66.56
CA GLN A 396 -15.69 -36.18 -65.97
C GLN A 396 -16.12 -35.82 -64.54
N SER A 397 -17.42 -35.99 -64.23
CA SER A 397 -17.98 -35.80 -62.89
C SER A 397 -17.40 -36.80 -61.88
N GLU A 398 -17.28 -38.09 -62.25
CA GLU A 398 -16.74 -39.13 -61.36
C GLU A 398 -15.29 -38.85 -60.94
N VAL A 399 -14.43 -38.43 -61.88
CA VAL A 399 -13.03 -38.07 -61.60
C VAL A 399 -12.94 -36.82 -60.72
N ALA A 400 -13.82 -35.85 -60.92
CA ALA A 400 -13.88 -34.64 -60.10
C ALA A 400 -14.33 -34.93 -58.66
N GLU A 401 -15.31 -35.82 -58.47
CA GLU A 401 -15.76 -36.28 -57.15
C GLU A 401 -14.66 -37.02 -56.39
N GLU A 402 -13.93 -37.91 -57.06
CA GLU A 402 -12.83 -38.67 -56.44
C GLU A 402 -11.67 -37.75 -56.02
N LEU A 403 -11.36 -36.71 -56.81
CA LEU A 403 -10.40 -35.67 -56.46
C LEU A 403 -10.89 -34.79 -55.29
N CYS A 404 -12.18 -34.43 -55.24
CA CYS A 404 -12.76 -33.68 -54.13
C CYS A 404 -12.69 -34.46 -52.81
N LEU A 405 -13.02 -35.76 -52.83
CA LEU A 405 -12.91 -36.64 -51.68
C LEU A 405 -11.45 -36.74 -51.20
N ARG A 406 -10.50 -36.86 -52.13
CA ARG A 406 -9.07 -36.91 -51.80
C ARG A 406 -8.56 -35.60 -51.22
N LEU A 407 -9.09 -34.46 -51.69
CA LEU A 407 -8.76 -33.13 -51.17
C LEU A 407 -9.32 -32.93 -49.75
N GLN A 408 -10.61 -33.26 -49.53
CA GLN A 408 -11.24 -33.24 -48.21
C GLN A 408 -10.49 -34.12 -47.21
N HIS A 409 -10.00 -35.29 -47.63
CA HIS A 409 -9.21 -36.16 -46.75
C HIS A 409 -7.88 -35.51 -46.34
N LYS A 410 -7.20 -34.82 -47.27
CA LYS A 410 -5.97 -34.06 -46.97
C LYS A 410 -6.26 -32.85 -46.07
N GLU A 411 -7.36 -32.15 -46.31
CA GLU A 411 -7.78 -30.98 -45.55
C GLU A 411 -8.10 -31.34 -44.10
N LYS A 412 -8.81 -32.46 -43.90
CA LYS A 412 -9.06 -33.02 -42.56
C LYS A 412 -7.76 -33.38 -41.83
N MET A 413 -6.81 -34.02 -42.51
CA MET A 413 -5.51 -34.32 -41.92
C MET A 413 -4.73 -33.07 -41.50
N LEU A 414 -4.76 -32.00 -42.31
CA LEU A 414 -4.13 -30.72 -41.95
C LEU A 414 -4.83 -30.05 -40.77
N GLN A 415 -6.16 -30.13 -40.72
CA GLN A 415 -6.95 -29.60 -39.61
C GLN A 415 -6.65 -30.34 -38.30
N ASP A 416 -6.55 -31.67 -38.34
CA ASP A 416 -6.15 -32.49 -37.20
C ASP A 416 -4.73 -32.11 -36.72
N LEU A 417 -3.76 -31.98 -37.62
CA LEU A 417 -2.39 -31.54 -37.29
C LEU A 417 -2.34 -30.14 -36.66
N LEU A 418 -3.14 -29.19 -37.16
CA LEU A 418 -3.24 -27.85 -36.56
C LEU A 418 -3.89 -27.89 -35.18
N SER A 419 -4.91 -28.74 -34.99
CA SER A 419 -5.56 -28.92 -33.69
C SER A 419 -4.60 -29.52 -32.65
N ASP A 420 -3.79 -30.50 -33.05
CA ASP A 420 -2.77 -31.09 -32.19
C ASP A 420 -1.67 -30.09 -31.82
N ARG A 421 -1.21 -29.29 -32.78
CA ARG A 421 -0.23 -28.23 -32.52
C ARG A 421 -0.78 -27.15 -31.57
N ASN A 422 -2.04 -26.77 -31.73
CA ASN A 422 -2.71 -25.83 -30.82
C ASN A 422 -2.84 -26.42 -29.42
N ARG A 423 -3.24 -27.69 -29.31
CA ARG A 423 -3.32 -28.41 -28.03
C ARG A 423 -1.97 -28.46 -27.33
N GLN A 424 -0.89 -28.81 -28.04
CA GLN A 424 0.47 -28.81 -27.50
C GLN A 424 0.91 -27.42 -27.00
N THR A 425 0.58 -26.37 -27.75
CA THR A 425 0.90 -24.99 -27.34
C THR A 425 0.14 -24.61 -26.05
N MET A 426 -1.13 -24.99 -25.94
CA MET A 426 -1.92 -24.76 -24.72
C MET A 426 -1.41 -25.57 -23.52
N GLU A 427 -0.96 -26.81 -23.74
CA GLU A 427 -0.33 -27.66 -22.72
C GLU A 427 0.96 -26.98 -22.21
N HIS A 428 1.84 -26.52 -23.11
CA HIS A 428 3.05 -25.77 -22.72
C HIS A 428 2.73 -24.46 -21.97
N ASP A 429 1.72 -23.71 -22.40
CA ASP A 429 1.29 -22.50 -21.68
C ASP A 429 0.71 -22.81 -20.29
N ALA A 430 0.09 -23.98 -20.11
CA ALA A 430 -0.36 -24.44 -18.80
C ALA A 430 0.84 -24.81 -17.91
N GLU A 431 1.81 -25.57 -18.44
CA GLU A 431 3.04 -25.92 -17.74
C GLU A 431 3.83 -24.67 -17.29
N ILE A 432 3.97 -23.67 -18.17
CA ILE A 432 4.64 -22.41 -17.82
C ILE A 432 3.89 -21.68 -16.70
N ARG A 433 2.56 -21.62 -16.74
CA ARG A 433 1.76 -20.98 -15.68
C ARG A 433 1.88 -21.71 -14.35
N GLU A 434 1.87 -23.04 -14.35
CA GLU A 434 2.08 -23.83 -13.14
C GLU A 434 3.47 -23.60 -12.54
N LEU A 435 4.52 -23.53 -13.38
CA LEU A 435 5.87 -23.21 -12.93
C LEU A 435 5.97 -21.80 -12.32
N LEU A 436 5.34 -20.80 -12.95
CA LEU A 436 5.29 -19.44 -12.41
C LEU A 436 4.55 -19.38 -11.06
N GLN A 437 3.47 -20.13 -10.91
CA GLN A 437 2.73 -20.22 -9.65
C GLN A 437 3.55 -20.94 -8.56
N ALA A 438 4.28 -22.01 -8.92
CA ALA A 438 5.20 -22.69 -8.02
C ALA A 438 6.36 -21.77 -7.58
N LEU A 439 6.91 -20.96 -8.50
CA LEU A 439 7.92 -19.94 -8.18
C LEU A 439 7.38 -18.89 -7.23
N SER A 440 6.19 -18.34 -7.50
CA SER A 440 5.54 -17.34 -6.64
C SER A 440 5.27 -17.88 -5.23
N THR A 441 4.78 -19.11 -5.10
CA THR A 441 4.56 -19.75 -3.79
C THR A 441 5.88 -20.00 -3.06
N LYS A 442 6.95 -20.40 -3.76
CA LYS A 442 8.29 -20.53 -3.18
C LYS A 442 8.87 -19.20 -2.73
N GLU A 443 8.69 -18.13 -3.51
CA GLU A 443 9.11 -16.79 -3.13
C GLU A 443 8.37 -16.32 -1.88
N GLN A 444 7.06 -16.54 -1.80
CA GLN A 444 6.26 -16.19 -0.62
C GLN A 444 6.72 -16.98 0.62
N GLN A 445 7.03 -18.27 0.47
CA GLN A 445 7.57 -19.09 1.56
C GLN A 445 8.95 -18.55 2.02
N SER A 446 9.80 -18.14 1.08
CA SER A 446 11.10 -17.53 1.40
C SER A 446 10.95 -16.20 2.15
N ARG A 447 10.01 -15.34 1.74
CA ARG A 447 9.69 -14.09 2.44
C ARG A 447 9.23 -14.34 3.87
N VAL A 448 8.27 -15.24 4.07
CA VAL A 448 7.77 -15.60 5.41
C VAL A 448 8.88 -16.19 6.28
N ALA A 449 9.79 -16.99 5.71
CA ALA A 449 10.94 -17.53 6.44
C ALA A 449 11.92 -16.41 6.86
N ALA A 450 12.18 -15.45 5.96
CA ALA A 450 13.02 -14.28 6.26
C ALA A 450 12.40 -13.39 7.34
N GLU A 451 11.09 -13.14 7.29
CA GLU A 451 10.35 -12.38 8.32
C GLU A 451 10.43 -13.05 9.69
N LYS A 452 10.24 -14.38 9.76
CA LYS A 452 10.40 -15.13 11.02
C LYS A 452 11.83 -15.06 11.56
N MET A 453 12.84 -15.11 10.69
CA MET A 453 14.23 -14.94 11.10
C MET A 453 14.49 -13.52 11.62
N ALA A 454 13.97 -12.49 10.96
CA ALA A 454 14.08 -11.11 11.41
C ALA A 454 13.39 -10.88 12.77
N GLN A 455 12.21 -11.47 12.98
CA GLN A 455 11.50 -11.44 14.27
C GLN A 455 12.33 -12.10 15.38
N ALA A 456 12.88 -13.29 15.13
CA ALA A 456 13.74 -13.97 16.10
C ALA A 456 15.01 -13.17 16.42
N LEU A 457 15.61 -12.49 15.43
CA LEU A 457 16.75 -11.61 15.64
C LEU A 457 16.38 -10.36 16.45
N ALA A 458 15.18 -9.79 16.24
CA ALA A 458 14.67 -8.67 17.02
C ALA A 458 14.42 -9.06 18.49
N GLU A 459 13.81 -10.23 18.72
CA GLU A 459 13.62 -10.79 20.06
C GLU A 459 14.96 -11.00 20.77
N ARG A 460 15.94 -11.64 20.11
CA ARG A 460 17.30 -11.81 20.66
C ARG A 460 18.01 -10.49 20.91
N SER A 461 17.80 -9.50 20.07
CA SER A 461 18.35 -8.15 20.28
C SER A 461 17.74 -7.48 21.50
N SER A 462 16.43 -7.66 21.73
CA SER A 462 15.74 -7.16 22.92
C SER A 462 16.19 -7.87 24.21
N GLU A 463 16.39 -9.19 24.17
CA GLU A 463 16.97 -9.96 25.28
C GLU A 463 18.39 -9.50 25.61
N LEU A 464 19.23 -9.29 24.58
CA LEU A 464 20.58 -8.75 24.76
C LEU A 464 20.56 -7.35 25.36
N GLN A 465 19.60 -6.51 24.97
CA GLN A 465 19.44 -5.17 25.53
C GLN A 465 19.00 -5.22 26.99
N LEU A 466 18.10 -6.13 27.35
CA LEU A 466 17.71 -6.39 28.75
C LEU A 466 18.90 -6.90 29.57
N LEU A 467 19.69 -7.83 29.04
CA LEU A 467 20.91 -8.31 29.70
C LEU A 467 21.94 -7.19 29.89
N ARG A 468 22.10 -6.31 28.90
CA ARG A 468 22.96 -5.12 29.02
C ARG A 468 22.45 -4.17 30.11
N GLN A 469 21.14 -3.95 30.22
CA GLN A 469 20.55 -3.16 31.30
C GLN A 469 20.77 -3.80 32.68
N HIS A 470 20.66 -5.13 32.79
CA HIS A 470 20.94 -5.86 34.03
C HIS A 470 22.42 -5.84 34.43
N MET A 471 23.34 -5.79 33.46
CA MET A 471 24.77 -5.64 33.71
C MET A 471 25.13 -4.20 34.13
N VAL A 472 24.49 -3.19 33.54
CA VAL A 472 24.67 -1.77 33.92
C VAL A 472 24.03 -1.47 35.30
N GLY A 473 23.01 -2.23 35.71
CA GLY A 473 22.45 -2.16 37.07
C GLY A 473 23.28 -2.85 38.16
N LYS A 474 24.40 -3.49 37.79
CA LYS A 474 25.32 -4.16 38.72
C LYS A 474 26.76 -3.75 38.45
N ASP A 475 27.07 -2.47 38.67
CA ASP A 475 28.46 -2.10 38.97
C ASP A 475 28.70 -1.95 40.48
N PRO A 476 29.82 -2.49 40.99
CA PRO A 476 30.08 -2.66 42.40
C PRO A 476 30.67 -1.38 43.00
N VAL A 477 30.13 -0.95 44.14
CA VAL A 477 30.79 0.04 44.98
C VAL A 477 32.01 -0.62 45.64
N GLY A 478 33.18 -0.28 45.10
CA GLY A 478 34.44 0.05 45.79
C GLY A 478 35.01 -0.89 46.85
N THR A 479 36.29 -1.29 46.69
CA THR A 479 37.37 -0.94 47.64
C THR A 479 38.75 -1.21 47.00
N GLN A 480 39.66 -0.30 47.30
CA GLN A 480 41.05 -0.11 46.89
C GLN A 480 41.96 -1.34 47.11
N SER A 481 43.05 -1.45 46.34
CA SER A 481 44.43 -1.29 46.84
C SER A 481 45.48 -1.91 45.92
N ALA A 482 46.64 -1.24 45.92
CA ALA A 482 47.90 -1.43 45.22
C ALA A 482 48.46 -2.85 45.02
N GLY A 483 49.23 -2.99 43.94
CA GLY A 483 50.64 -3.44 44.06
C GLY A 483 50.98 -4.91 43.76
N ALA A 484 51.72 -5.09 42.66
CA ALA A 484 52.79 -6.08 42.42
C ALA A 484 52.48 -7.61 42.46
N ARG A 485 52.38 -8.21 41.26
CA ARG A 485 53.25 -9.27 40.65
C ARG A 485 53.74 -10.49 41.52
N PRO A 486 54.13 -11.62 40.87
CA PRO A 486 53.33 -12.80 40.48
C PRO A 486 53.88 -14.13 41.09
N LEU A 487 53.12 -15.22 41.22
CA LEU A 487 53.70 -16.59 41.18
C LEU A 487 52.66 -17.73 41.15
N LYS A 488 53.11 -18.84 40.54
CA LYS A 488 52.41 -20.08 40.20
C LYS A 488 52.15 -20.97 41.43
N GLN A 489 51.38 -22.03 41.14
CA GLN A 489 51.53 -23.44 41.57
C GLN A 489 50.59 -24.00 42.65
N ASP A 490 49.97 -25.11 42.21
CA ASP A 490 49.79 -26.39 42.89
C ASP A 490 48.62 -26.64 43.87
N LYS A 491 47.83 -27.63 43.44
CA LYS A 491 47.41 -28.86 44.15
C LYS A 491 46.39 -28.75 45.29
N GLN A 492 45.21 -29.32 44.96
CA GLN A 492 44.24 -30.13 45.72
C GLN A 492 44.65 -30.65 47.14
N PRO A 493 43.78 -31.41 47.85
CA PRO A 493 42.39 -31.16 48.31
C PRO A 493 42.21 -31.59 49.80
N ILE A 494 41.31 -31.01 50.60
CA ILE A 494 40.99 -31.59 51.94
C ILE A 494 39.50 -31.51 52.26
N GLN A 495 38.85 -32.66 52.08
CA GLN A 495 38.14 -33.45 53.11
C GLN A 495 36.86 -32.90 53.77
N VAL A 496 35.74 -33.38 53.21
CA VAL A 496 34.57 -34.01 53.84
C VAL A 496 34.45 -33.92 55.38
N ARG A 497 33.30 -33.42 55.83
CA ARG A 497 32.69 -33.80 57.12
C ARG A 497 31.19 -34.01 56.93
N ILE A 498 30.79 -35.26 56.65
CA ILE A 498 29.41 -35.73 56.83
C ILE A 498 29.46 -36.83 57.87
N MET A 499 28.67 -36.63 58.91
CA MET A 499 28.52 -37.52 60.05
C MET A 499 27.18 -38.25 59.93
N HIS A 500 27.27 -39.58 59.76
CA HIS A 500 26.34 -40.64 60.20
C HIS A 500 24.84 -40.61 59.79
N CYS A 501 24.39 -41.62 59.02
CA CYS A 501 23.74 -42.84 59.56
C CYS A 501 23.27 -43.87 58.48
N VAL A 502 23.87 -45.07 58.49
CA VAL A 502 23.30 -46.45 58.45
C VAL A 502 22.52 -46.99 57.21
N SER A 503 23.18 -47.96 56.51
CA SER A 503 22.68 -49.19 55.80
C SER A 503 22.81 -49.31 54.26
N LEU A 504 23.38 -50.45 53.81
CA LEU A 504 23.74 -50.93 52.43
C LEU A 504 22.55 -51.16 51.44
N PRO A 505 22.75 -51.40 50.10
CA PRO A 505 24.00 -51.83 49.41
C PRO A 505 24.45 -51.02 48.17
N VAL A 506 25.78 -51.06 47.96
CA VAL A 506 26.65 -50.20 47.13
C VAL A 506 26.86 -50.68 45.67
N ALA A 507 26.16 -51.70 45.16
CA ALA A 507 26.53 -52.32 43.88
C ALA A 507 25.93 -51.71 42.58
N LEU A 508 24.96 -50.79 42.65
CA LEU A 508 24.28 -50.23 41.46
C LEU A 508 24.64 -48.75 41.15
N GLY A 509 25.43 -48.10 42.00
CA GLY A 509 25.78 -46.66 41.87
C GLY A 509 26.97 -46.39 40.96
N LEU A 510 28.05 -47.18 41.09
CA LEU A 510 29.33 -46.91 40.42
C LEU A 510 29.26 -47.04 38.89
N GLN A 511 28.35 -47.86 38.37
CA GLN A 511 28.18 -48.02 36.93
C GLN A 511 27.39 -46.87 36.30
N LYS A 512 26.53 -46.19 37.07
CA LYS A 512 25.82 -44.98 36.62
C LYS A 512 26.70 -43.75 36.70
N GLU A 513 27.55 -43.63 37.73
CA GLU A 513 28.50 -42.51 37.85
C GLU A 513 29.52 -42.50 36.71
N LEU A 514 30.06 -43.64 36.31
CA LEU A 514 31.03 -43.73 35.21
C LEU A 514 30.43 -43.39 33.83
N ILE A 515 29.15 -43.71 33.62
CA ILE A 515 28.41 -43.36 32.39
C ILE A 515 28.12 -41.86 32.37
N LEU A 516 27.65 -41.30 33.48
CA LEU A 516 27.38 -39.87 33.60
C LEU A 516 28.65 -39.02 33.45
N GLU A 517 29.80 -39.49 33.92
CA GLU A 517 31.07 -38.77 33.76
C GLU A 517 31.53 -38.74 32.29
N LYS A 518 31.34 -39.86 31.56
CA LYS A 518 31.63 -39.93 30.12
C LYS A 518 30.67 -39.07 29.30
N ASP A 519 29.39 -39.08 29.64
CA ASP A 519 28.38 -38.25 28.98
C ASP A 519 28.62 -36.75 29.24
N LEU A 520 29.10 -36.40 30.43
CA LEU A 520 29.46 -35.02 30.78
C LEU A 520 30.71 -34.53 30.02
N VAL A 521 31.69 -35.40 29.80
CA VAL A 521 32.86 -35.09 28.96
C VAL A 521 32.45 -34.90 27.50
N ASN A 522 31.61 -35.79 26.95
CA ASN A 522 31.10 -35.66 25.58
C ASN A 522 30.29 -34.38 25.40
N ALA A 523 29.40 -34.05 26.34
CA ALA A 523 28.61 -32.82 26.31
C ALA A 523 29.50 -31.56 26.35
N LYS A 524 30.63 -31.63 27.08
CA LYS A 524 31.60 -30.53 27.14
C LYS A 524 32.35 -30.36 25.81
N GLU A 525 32.77 -31.44 25.17
CA GLU A 525 33.43 -31.42 23.86
C GLU A 525 32.49 -30.90 22.75
N GLU A 526 31.21 -31.31 22.77
CA GLU A 526 30.20 -30.80 21.84
C GLU A 526 29.95 -29.29 22.03
N LEU A 527 29.88 -28.82 23.28
CA LEU A 527 29.76 -27.39 23.58
C LEU A 527 30.97 -26.58 23.08
N GLU A 528 32.19 -27.09 23.22
CA GLU A 528 33.38 -26.44 22.69
C GLU A 528 33.38 -26.37 21.17
N LEU A 529 32.89 -27.41 20.50
CA LEU A 529 32.78 -27.47 19.03
C LEU A 529 31.72 -26.49 18.52
N MET A 530 30.58 -26.39 19.21
CA MET A 530 29.54 -25.41 18.91
C MET A 530 30.03 -23.97 19.12
N ALA A 531 30.79 -23.71 20.18
CA ALA A 531 31.40 -22.40 20.42
C ALA A 531 32.45 -22.03 19.36
N LYS A 532 33.13 -23.00 18.74
CA LYS A 532 34.03 -22.73 17.60
C LYS A 532 33.24 -22.38 16.35
N LYS A 533 32.19 -23.14 16.04
CA LYS A 533 31.28 -22.87 14.91
C LYS A 533 30.57 -21.52 15.05
N GLU A 534 30.17 -21.12 16.26
CA GLU A 534 29.60 -19.78 16.51
C GLU A 534 30.62 -18.66 16.23
N ARG A 535 31.89 -18.86 16.61
CA ARG A 535 32.94 -17.87 16.30
C ARG A 535 33.22 -17.79 14.81
N GLU A 536 33.15 -18.91 14.08
CA GLU A 536 33.28 -18.94 12.62
C GLU A 536 32.11 -18.25 11.93
N SER A 537 30.86 -18.58 12.30
CA SER A 537 29.69 -17.92 11.73
C SER A 537 29.64 -16.42 12.03
N ARG A 538 30.10 -15.98 13.22
CA ARG A 538 30.27 -14.54 13.51
C ARG A 538 31.29 -13.88 12.59
N ARG A 539 32.41 -14.55 12.27
CA ARG A 539 33.40 -13.99 11.34
C ARG A 539 32.86 -13.89 9.92
N GLU A 540 32.15 -14.92 9.47
CA GLU A 540 31.49 -14.93 8.17
C GLU A 540 30.41 -13.83 8.08
N LEU A 541 29.62 -13.65 9.13
CA LEU A 541 28.65 -12.54 9.23
C LEU A 541 29.33 -11.17 9.16
N THR A 542 30.45 -10.97 9.87
CA THR A 542 31.19 -9.70 9.76
C THR A 542 31.78 -9.48 8.38
N ALA A 543 32.24 -10.54 7.70
CA ALA A 543 32.75 -10.43 6.33
C ALA A 543 31.61 -10.10 5.33
N LEU A 544 30.46 -10.75 5.46
CA LEU A 544 29.28 -10.43 4.64
C LEU A 544 28.77 -9.01 4.89
N GLN A 545 28.76 -8.54 6.14
CA GLN A 545 28.43 -7.15 6.47
C GLN A 545 29.40 -6.16 5.82
N THR A 546 30.71 -6.46 5.77
CA THR A 546 31.66 -5.60 5.06
C THR A 546 31.45 -5.60 3.56
N VAL A 547 31.13 -6.75 2.94
CA VAL A 547 30.84 -6.83 1.50
C VAL A 547 29.55 -6.08 1.16
N MET A 548 28.51 -6.19 2.00
CA MET A 548 27.28 -5.42 1.84
C MET A 548 27.54 -3.92 1.94
N ALA A 549 28.33 -3.46 2.91
CA ALA A 549 28.69 -2.05 3.03
C ALA A 549 29.43 -1.54 1.79
N THR A 550 30.37 -2.32 1.25
CA THR A 550 31.06 -1.94 0.00
C THR A 550 30.13 -1.93 -1.21
N GLN A 551 29.16 -2.85 -1.29
CA GLN A 551 28.17 -2.86 -2.37
C GLN A 551 27.18 -1.68 -2.26
N GLU A 552 26.80 -1.30 -1.04
CA GLU A 552 25.97 -0.11 -0.81
C GLU A 552 26.71 1.17 -1.23
N GLU A 553 28.00 1.31 -0.92
CA GLU A 553 28.81 2.43 -1.38
C GLU A 553 28.91 2.49 -2.92
N GLU A 554 29.13 1.35 -3.59
CA GLU A 554 29.17 1.28 -5.06
C GLU A 554 27.82 1.65 -5.70
N LEU A 555 26.71 1.15 -5.16
CA LEU A 555 25.37 1.50 -5.63
C LEU A 555 25.06 2.99 -5.42
N GLN A 556 25.54 3.58 -4.32
CA GLN A 556 25.36 5.00 -4.04
C GLN A 556 26.18 5.89 -4.98
N VAL A 557 27.39 5.46 -5.36
CA VAL A 557 28.18 6.13 -6.40
C VAL A 557 27.46 6.04 -7.75
N GLN A 558 26.95 4.87 -8.13
CA GLN A 558 26.18 4.70 -9.37
C GLN A 558 24.90 5.57 -9.40
N ALA A 559 24.20 5.68 -8.27
CA ALA A 559 23.04 6.57 -8.15
C ALA A 559 23.41 8.04 -8.37
N SER A 560 24.51 8.50 -7.75
CA SER A 560 25.04 9.86 -7.94
C SER A 560 25.39 10.14 -9.43
N ASP A 561 25.99 9.16 -10.12
CA ASP A 561 26.34 9.30 -11.53
C ASP A 561 25.08 9.40 -12.41
N ILE A 562 24.06 8.56 -12.16
CA ILE A 562 22.78 8.60 -12.86
C ILE A 562 22.06 9.94 -12.63
N GLU A 563 22.07 10.47 -11.41
CA GLU A 563 21.49 11.78 -11.11
C GLU A 563 22.21 12.91 -11.85
N SER A 564 23.55 12.84 -11.95
CA SER A 564 24.34 13.82 -12.68
C SER A 564 24.05 13.79 -14.18
N LEU A 565 23.88 12.60 -14.76
CA LEU A 565 23.51 12.41 -16.16
C LEU A 565 22.07 12.90 -16.40
N THR A 566 21.14 12.62 -15.49
CA THR A 566 19.75 13.07 -15.56
C THR A 566 19.68 14.61 -15.56
N ARG A 567 20.43 15.27 -14.66
CA ARG A 567 20.55 16.73 -14.65
C ARG A 567 21.11 17.26 -15.97
N THR A 568 22.12 16.59 -16.53
CA THR A 568 22.72 16.96 -17.81
C THR A 568 21.74 16.80 -18.98
N ILE A 569 20.93 15.74 -18.98
CA ILE A 569 19.87 15.52 -19.99
C ILE A 569 18.83 16.63 -19.88
N GLN A 570 18.36 16.96 -18.66
CA GLN A 570 17.37 18.01 -18.46
C GLN A 570 17.86 19.36 -18.97
N MET A 571 19.11 19.74 -18.65
CA MET A 571 19.71 20.97 -19.16
C MET A 571 19.80 20.98 -20.70
N LYS A 572 20.08 19.83 -21.32
CA LYS A 572 20.11 19.71 -22.78
C LYS A 572 18.71 19.78 -23.38
N GLU A 573 17.69 19.20 -22.75
CA GLU A 573 16.30 19.31 -23.19
C GLU A 573 15.79 20.75 -23.12
N ASP A 574 16.10 21.46 -22.05
CA ASP A 574 15.70 22.85 -21.88
C ASP A 574 16.42 23.74 -22.90
N LEU A 575 17.70 23.50 -23.17
CA LEU A 575 18.42 24.16 -24.26
C LEU A 575 17.80 23.85 -25.63
N ILE A 576 17.37 22.61 -25.88
CA ILE A 576 16.69 22.23 -27.13
C ILE A 576 15.36 22.98 -27.25
N LYS A 577 14.57 23.08 -26.18
CA LYS A 577 13.31 23.84 -26.17
C LYS A 577 13.57 25.32 -26.45
N ASP A 578 14.59 25.92 -25.83
CA ASP A 578 14.95 27.32 -26.05
C ASP A 578 15.39 27.56 -27.50
N LEU A 579 16.21 26.65 -28.07
CA LEU A 579 16.61 26.71 -29.46
C LEU A 579 15.41 26.51 -30.41
N GLN A 580 14.48 25.59 -30.11
CA GLN A 580 13.26 25.41 -30.87
C GLN A 580 12.37 26.66 -30.82
N MET A 581 12.26 27.31 -29.67
CA MET A 581 11.52 28.57 -29.52
C MET A 581 12.18 29.74 -30.26
N GLN A 582 13.52 29.78 -30.34
CA GLN A 582 14.25 30.79 -31.12
C GLN A 582 14.18 30.55 -32.63
N LEU A 583 14.01 29.30 -33.07
CA LEU A 583 13.94 28.92 -34.47
C LEU A 583 12.51 28.99 -35.05
N VAL A 584 11.48 29.06 -34.20
CA VAL A 584 10.09 29.21 -34.65
C VAL A 584 9.75 30.70 -34.71
N ASP A 585 9.70 31.25 -35.92
CA ASP A 585 9.27 32.63 -36.13
C ASP A 585 7.77 32.76 -35.74
N PRO A 586 7.41 33.70 -34.85
CA PRO A 586 6.03 33.84 -34.37
C PRO A 586 5.02 34.22 -35.47
N GLU A 587 5.48 34.64 -36.64
CA GLU A 587 4.65 34.88 -37.83
C GLU A 587 4.34 33.60 -38.63
N GLU A 588 5.16 32.55 -38.48
CA GLU A 588 5.01 31.28 -39.19
C GLU A 588 3.95 30.38 -38.54
N ILE A 589 3.71 30.48 -37.23
CA ILE A 589 2.67 29.68 -36.55
C ILE A 589 1.26 30.00 -37.10
N PRO A 590 0.84 31.28 -37.20
CA PRO A 590 -0.45 31.61 -37.83
C PRO A 590 -0.46 31.35 -39.34
N ALA A 591 0.69 31.41 -40.03
CA ALA A 591 0.78 31.10 -41.45
C ALA A 591 0.61 29.60 -41.71
N MET A 592 1.20 28.75 -40.87
CA MET A 592 1.08 27.30 -40.90
C MET A 592 -0.37 26.86 -40.61
N GLU A 593 -1.04 27.50 -39.66
CA GLU A 593 -2.47 27.26 -39.38
C GLU A 593 -3.37 27.67 -40.55
N ARG A 594 -3.12 28.84 -41.15
CA ARG A 594 -3.82 29.28 -42.37
C ARG A 594 -3.59 28.33 -43.55
N LEU A 595 -2.35 27.92 -43.80
CA LEU A 595 -2.01 26.94 -44.84
C LEU A 595 -2.66 25.59 -44.57
N THR A 596 -2.73 25.15 -43.32
CA THR A 596 -3.40 23.89 -42.95
C THR A 596 -4.90 23.97 -43.21
N GLN A 597 -5.54 25.09 -42.88
CA GLN A 597 -6.95 25.34 -43.17
C GLN A 597 -7.22 25.47 -44.68
N GLU A 598 -6.34 26.14 -45.43
CA GLU A 598 -6.41 26.20 -46.90
C GLU A 598 -6.24 24.83 -47.54
N VAL A 599 -5.32 24.00 -47.06
CA VAL A 599 -5.14 22.61 -47.52
C VAL A 599 -6.37 21.75 -47.22
N LEU A 600 -7.01 21.94 -46.06
CA LEU A 600 -8.25 21.23 -45.73
C LEU A 600 -9.41 21.65 -46.65
N VAL A 601 -9.57 22.95 -46.89
CA VAL A 601 -10.59 23.47 -47.83
C VAL A 601 -10.31 23.04 -49.27
N LEU A 602 -9.04 22.99 -49.68
CA LEU A 602 -8.64 22.49 -51.00
C LEU A 602 -8.90 20.98 -51.12
N ARG A 603 -8.63 20.19 -50.07
CA ARG A 603 -8.98 18.75 -50.05
C ARG A 603 -10.48 18.52 -50.15
N GLU A 604 -11.29 19.32 -49.48
CA GLU A 604 -12.75 19.26 -49.56
C GLU A 604 -13.25 19.67 -50.96
N LYS A 605 -12.71 20.75 -51.53
CA LYS A 605 -13.02 21.17 -52.91
C LYS A 605 -12.57 20.16 -53.96
N VAL A 606 -11.43 19.50 -53.74
CA VAL A 606 -10.94 18.41 -54.61
C VAL A 606 -11.85 17.19 -54.48
N ALA A 607 -12.29 16.80 -53.28
CA ALA A 607 -13.24 15.69 -53.09
C ALA A 607 -14.61 15.97 -53.73
N VAL A 608 -15.10 17.22 -53.68
CA VAL A 608 -16.34 17.64 -54.34
C VAL A 608 -16.18 17.72 -55.87
N ALA A 609 -15.02 18.14 -56.38
CA ALA A 609 -14.71 18.13 -57.80
C ALA A 609 -14.47 16.70 -58.36
N GLU A 610 -13.88 15.81 -57.57
CA GLU A 610 -13.66 14.40 -57.91
C GLU A 610 -14.98 13.63 -57.98
N SER A 611 -15.93 13.89 -57.08
CA SER A 611 -17.27 13.27 -57.11
C SER A 611 -18.13 13.72 -58.31
N GLN A 612 -18.02 14.98 -58.76
CA GLN A 612 -18.70 15.45 -59.98
C GLN A 612 -17.96 15.08 -61.28
N GLY A 613 -16.64 14.92 -61.25
CA GLY A 613 -15.83 14.50 -62.40
C GLY A 613 -15.84 12.99 -62.67
N GLN A 614 -16.08 12.16 -61.66
CA GLN A 614 -16.07 10.69 -61.78
C GLN A 614 -17.29 10.12 -62.53
N GLU A 615 -18.48 10.72 -62.45
CA GLU A 615 -19.65 10.27 -63.25
C GLU A 615 -19.49 10.60 -64.74
N ALA A 616 -18.96 11.78 -65.08
CA ALA A 616 -18.72 12.17 -66.47
C ALA A 616 -17.56 11.38 -67.12
N THR A 617 -16.50 11.08 -66.36
CA THR A 617 -15.37 10.27 -66.83
C THR A 617 -15.67 8.77 -66.83
N GLY A 618 -16.50 8.28 -65.90
CA GLY A 618 -17.00 6.89 -65.86
C GLY A 618 -17.83 6.55 -67.10
N ASN A 619 -18.80 7.40 -67.43
CA ASN A 619 -19.61 7.26 -68.65
C ASN A 619 -18.76 7.33 -69.93
N ARG A 620 -17.76 8.22 -69.98
CA ARG A 620 -16.84 8.34 -71.13
C ARG A 620 -15.91 7.13 -71.26
N ARG A 621 -15.43 6.58 -70.14
CA ARG A 621 -14.58 5.37 -70.12
C ARG A 621 -15.35 4.13 -70.53
N GLN A 622 -16.60 3.97 -70.08
CA GLN A 622 -17.49 2.89 -70.53
C GLN A 622 -17.85 3.01 -72.02
N GLN A 623 -18.08 4.23 -72.52
CA GLN A 623 -18.36 4.47 -73.93
C GLN A 623 -17.13 4.20 -74.83
N LEU A 624 -15.93 4.55 -74.37
CA LEU A 624 -14.67 4.20 -75.04
C LEU A 624 -14.40 2.69 -75.03
N LEU A 625 -14.67 2.00 -73.92
CA LEU A 625 -14.53 0.55 -73.82
C LEU A 625 -15.44 -0.19 -74.81
N LEU A 626 -16.73 0.14 -74.86
CA LEU A 626 -17.68 -0.45 -75.81
C LEU A 626 -17.27 -0.22 -77.27
N MET A 627 -16.66 0.92 -77.57
CA MET A 627 -16.20 1.26 -78.92
C MET A 627 -14.89 0.54 -79.29
N LEU A 628 -13.97 0.35 -78.34
CA LEU A 628 -12.76 -0.46 -78.52
C LEU A 628 -13.11 -1.94 -78.70
N GLU A 629 -14.08 -2.47 -77.96
CA GLU A 629 -14.61 -3.82 -78.15
C GLU A 629 -15.19 -3.99 -79.56
N GLY A 630 -15.92 -2.99 -80.07
CA GLY A 630 -16.40 -2.96 -81.45
C GLY A 630 -15.28 -3.02 -82.49
N LEU A 631 -14.20 -2.24 -82.32
CA LEU A 631 -13.05 -2.26 -83.23
C LEU A 631 -12.29 -3.60 -83.18
N VAL A 632 -12.17 -4.22 -82.01
CA VAL A 632 -11.56 -5.54 -81.86
C VAL A 632 -12.41 -6.61 -82.57
N ALA A 633 -13.73 -6.54 -82.47
CA ALA A 633 -14.63 -7.44 -83.18
C ALA A 633 -14.52 -7.29 -84.70
N GLU A 634 -14.44 -6.06 -85.23
CA GLU A 634 -14.25 -5.83 -86.67
C GLU A 634 -12.88 -6.30 -87.16
N ARG A 635 -11.81 -6.09 -86.39
CA ARG A 635 -10.48 -6.63 -86.70
C ARG A 635 -10.50 -8.15 -86.78
N ASN A 636 -11.23 -8.82 -85.89
CA ASN A 636 -11.37 -10.27 -85.91
C ASN A 636 -12.11 -10.76 -87.16
N ARG A 637 -13.22 -10.12 -87.54
CA ARG A 637 -13.92 -10.42 -88.80
C ARG A 637 -13.05 -10.21 -90.03
N LEU A 638 -12.25 -9.15 -90.05
CA LEU A 638 -11.34 -8.86 -91.17
C LEU A 638 -10.20 -9.89 -91.26
N ASN A 639 -9.72 -10.40 -90.12
CA ASN A 639 -8.79 -11.54 -90.07
C ASN A 639 -9.44 -12.85 -90.56
N GLU A 640 -10.69 -13.11 -90.20
CA GLU A 640 -11.45 -14.27 -90.69
C GLU A 640 -11.62 -14.22 -92.22
N ALA A 641 -11.98 -13.05 -92.75
CA ALA A 641 -12.08 -12.82 -94.18
C ALA A 641 -10.71 -13.01 -94.88
N LEU A 642 -9.62 -12.50 -94.32
CA LEU A 642 -8.26 -12.72 -94.84
C LEU A 642 -7.88 -14.22 -94.83
N GLN A 643 -8.31 -14.96 -93.81
CA GLN A 643 -8.05 -16.39 -93.73
C GLN A 643 -8.86 -17.17 -94.77
N ALA A 644 -10.11 -16.80 -94.99
CA ALA A 644 -10.95 -17.37 -96.05
C ALA A 644 -10.40 -17.02 -97.45
N GLU A 645 -9.88 -15.79 -97.64
CA GLU A 645 -9.18 -15.40 -98.87
C GLU A 645 -7.92 -16.26 -99.11
N ARG A 646 -7.12 -16.50 -98.08
CA ARG A 646 -5.97 -17.44 -98.17
C ARG A 646 -6.39 -18.86 -98.51
N GLN A 647 -7.54 -19.31 -98.00
CA GLN A 647 -8.10 -20.61 -98.34
C GLN A 647 -8.56 -20.67 -99.80
N LEU A 648 -9.24 -19.63 -100.32
CA LEU A 648 -9.60 -19.52 -101.73
C LEU A 648 -8.35 -19.50 -102.63
N TYR A 649 -7.33 -18.72 -102.31
CA TYR A 649 -6.07 -18.75 -103.07
C TYR A 649 -5.41 -20.14 -103.01
N GLY A 650 -5.45 -20.81 -101.86
CA GLY A 650 -4.97 -22.18 -101.70
C GLY A 650 -5.75 -23.20 -102.53
N SER A 651 -7.07 -23.05 -102.62
CA SER A 651 -7.94 -23.84 -103.49
C SER A 651 -7.64 -23.56 -104.97
N LEU A 652 -7.57 -22.29 -105.35
CA LEU A 652 -7.27 -21.84 -106.70
C LEU A 652 -5.94 -22.40 -107.22
N VAL A 653 -4.87 -22.38 -106.42
CA VAL A 653 -3.57 -22.98 -106.76
C VAL A 653 -3.66 -24.49 -106.97
N LYS A 654 -4.46 -25.21 -106.16
CA LYS A 654 -4.69 -26.67 -106.31
C LYS A 654 -5.47 -27.02 -107.59
N PHE A 655 -6.25 -26.10 -108.15
CA PHE A 655 -7.00 -26.34 -109.39
C PHE A 655 -6.16 -26.19 -110.67
N HIS A 656 -5.01 -25.52 -110.61
CA HIS A 656 -4.08 -25.39 -111.75
C HIS A 656 -3.40 -26.74 -112.13
N THR A 657 -3.53 -27.77 -111.31
CA THR A 657 -2.94 -29.11 -111.53
C THR A 657 -3.91 -30.16 -112.09
N HIS A 658 -5.18 -29.84 -112.34
CA HIS A 658 -6.19 -30.80 -112.84
C HIS A 658 -6.37 -30.76 -114.37
N PRO A 659 -6.43 -31.92 -115.08
CA PRO A 659 -6.48 -31.97 -116.55
C PRO A 659 -7.90 -31.87 -117.17
N ASP A 660 -9.00 -31.93 -116.42
CA ASP A 660 -10.38 -31.87 -116.97
C ASP A 660 -10.93 -30.44 -117.07
N SER A 661 -11.35 -29.99 -118.27
CA SER A 661 -11.77 -28.59 -118.52
C SER A 661 -13.12 -28.23 -117.88
N ALA A 662 -14.13 -29.10 -118.00
CA ALA A 662 -15.50 -28.78 -117.55
C ALA A 662 -15.65 -28.75 -116.01
N ALA A 663 -14.93 -29.63 -115.30
CA ALA A 663 -14.88 -29.63 -113.84
C ALA A 663 -14.08 -28.43 -113.29
N ARG A 664 -13.06 -27.98 -114.03
CA ARG A 664 -12.33 -26.74 -113.72
C ARG A 664 -13.22 -25.52 -113.86
N ASP A 665 -14.00 -25.41 -114.91
CA ASP A 665 -14.88 -24.25 -115.14
C ASP A 665 -15.98 -24.12 -114.06
N HIS A 666 -16.58 -25.24 -113.63
CA HIS A 666 -17.57 -25.23 -112.55
C HIS A 666 -16.96 -24.90 -111.18
N ALA A 667 -15.78 -25.43 -110.86
CA ALA A 667 -15.08 -25.11 -109.61
C ALA A 667 -14.61 -23.65 -109.57
N LEU A 668 -14.09 -23.12 -110.69
CA LEU A 668 -13.72 -21.71 -110.81
C LEU A 668 -14.93 -20.78 -110.64
N GLN A 669 -16.11 -21.20 -111.12
CA GLN A 669 -17.36 -20.46 -110.92
C GLN A 669 -17.74 -20.38 -109.42
N VAL A 670 -17.64 -21.49 -108.68
CA VAL A 670 -17.91 -21.53 -107.23
C VAL A 670 -16.88 -20.70 -106.44
N GLU A 671 -15.61 -20.74 -106.83
CA GLU A 671 -14.57 -19.93 -106.21
C GLU A 671 -14.76 -18.43 -106.53
N LEU A 672 -15.22 -18.07 -107.73
CA LEU A 672 -15.58 -16.69 -108.08
C LEU A 672 -16.76 -16.17 -107.24
N GLU A 673 -17.76 -17.01 -107.01
CA GLU A 673 -18.88 -16.70 -106.10
C GLU A 673 -18.37 -16.50 -104.65
N GLY A 674 -17.46 -17.36 -104.18
CA GLY A 674 -16.81 -17.21 -102.88
C GLY A 674 -15.96 -15.93 -102.76
N VAL A 675 -15.25 -15.53 -103.82
CA VAL A 675 -14.52 -14.25 -103.87
C VAL A 675 -15.49 -13.07 -103.83
N HIS A 676 -16.63 -13.15 -104.52
CA HIS A 676 -17.65 -12.10 -104.50
C HIS A 676 -18.28 -11.92 -103.11
N GLU A 677 -18.59 -13.02 -102.41
CA GLU A 677 -19.09 -12.97 -101.03
C GLU A 677 -18.06 -12.40 -100.06
N LEU A 678 -16.79 -12.83 -100.18
CA LEU A 678 -15.70 -12.31 -99.35
C LEU A 678 -15.46 -10.82 -99.56
N ARG A 679 -15.52 -10.37 -100.82
CA ARG A 679 -15.42 -8.95 -101.14
C ARG A 679 -16.56 -8.16 -100.49
N GLY A 680 -17.79 -8.67 -100.51
CA GLY A 680 -18.93 -8.06 -99.83
C GLY A 680 -18.72 -7.95 -98.31
N GLN A 681 -18.24 -9.03 -97.68
CA GLN A 681 -17.95 -9.04 -96.24
C GLN A 681 -16.84 -8.05 -95.85
N LEU A 682 -15.80 -7.93 -96.68
CA LEU A 682 -14.71 -6.96 -96.48
C LEU A 682 -15.17 -5.52 -96.65
N GLU A 683 -15.98 -5.24 -97.68
CA GLU A 683 -16.55 -3.90 -97.90
C GLU A 683 -17.47 -3.48 -96.74
N GLU A 684 -18.27 -4.41 -96.20
CA GLU A 684 -19.09 -4.16 -95.00
C GLU A 684 -18.24 -3.90 -93.75
N ALA A 685 -17.21 -4.73 -93.50
CA ALA A 685 -16.32 -4.56 -92.34
C ALA A 685 -15.54 -3.24 -92.42
N LEU A 686 -15.07 -2.86 -93.61
CA LEU A 686 -14.43 -1.55 -93.84
C LEU A 686 -15.41 -0.39 -93.62
N GLY A 687 -16.66 -0.52 -94.09
CA GLY A 687 -17.70 0.49 -93.86
C GLY A 687 -17.97 0.72 -92.37
N ARG A 688 -18.12 -0.35 -91.58
CA ARG A 688 -18.32 -0.28 -90.12
C ARG A 688 -17.10 0.29 -89.40
N SER A 689 -15.88 -0.06 -89.83
CA SER A 689 -14.64 0.48 -89.27
C SER A 689 -14.49 1.99 -89.52
N LEU A 690 -14.81 2.45 -90.73
CA LEU A 690 -14.80 3.89 -91.07
C LEU A 690 -15.86 4.68 -90.29
N GLU A 691 -17.03 4.09 -90.05
CA GLU A 691 -18.06 4.69 -89.21
C GLU A 691 -17.60 4.81 -87.74
N CYS A 692 -16.98 3.77 -87.19
CA CYS A 692 -16.38 3.79 -85.84
C CYS A 692 -15.26 4.84 -85.71
N LEU A 693 -14.40 4.99 -86.73
CA LEU A 693 -13.36 6.02 -86.76
C LEU A 693 -13.94 7.44 -86.84
N SER A 694 -14.97 7.65 -87.65
CA SER A 694 -15.67 8.95 -87.74
C SER A 694 -16.31 9.35 -86.39
N ARG A 695 -16.79 8.37 -85.62
CA ARG A 695 -17.33 8.59 -84.25
C ARG A 695 -16.23 8.89 -83.22
N LEU A 696 -15.02 8.37 -83.41
CA LEU A 696 -13.85 8.70 -82.59
C LEU A 696 -13.37 10.15 -82.84
N GLU A 697 -13.30 10.57 -84.11
CA GLU A 697 -12.87 11.93 -84.47
C GLU A 697 -13.85 13.00 -83.96
N THR A 698 -15.15 12.73 -84.01
CA THR A 698 -16.19 13.65 -83.49
C THR A 698 -16.19 13.77 -81.96
N GLN A 699 -15.76 12.74 -81.23
CA GLN A 699 -15.61 12.80 -79.77
C GLN A 699 -14.30 13.48 -79.30
N GLY A 700 -13.27 13.53 -80.15
CA GLY A 700 -12.03 14.27 -79.89
C GLY A 700 -12.20 15.79 -79.91
N ALA A 701 -13.14 16.31 -80.69
CA ALA A 701 -13.31 17.74 -80.91
C ALA A 701 -14.11 18.49 -79.81
N ILE A 702 -14.81 17.79 -78.91
CA ILE A 702 -15.67 18.43 -77.88
C ILE A 702 -14.91 18.67 -76.56
N GLY A 703 -13.64 18.26 -76.47
CA GLY A 703 -12.81 18.37 -75.24
C GLY A 703 -11.69 19.40 -75.27
N GLY A 704 -11.68 20.36 -76.20
CA GLY A 704 -10.63 21.37 -76.33
C GLY A 704 -11.18 22.79 -76.25
N GLY A 705 -11.14 23.40 -75.07
CA GLY A 705 -11.21 24.84 -74.93
C GLY A 705 -9.92 25.47 -75.46
N GLU A 706 -10.09 26.36 -76.44
CA GLU A 706 -9.13 27.37 -76.92
C GLU A 706 -7.77 26.90 -77.46
N GLN A 707 -7.72 26.65 -78.77
CA GLN A 707 -6.72 27.31 -79.61
C GLN A 707 -7.34 27.66 -80.96
N GLU A 708 -6.97 28.84 -81.44
CA GLU A 708 -7.64 29.68 -82.43
C GLU A 708 -8.04 29.00 -83.74
N ARG A 709 -9.23 29.39 -84.23
CA ARG A 709 -9.58 29.28 -85.65
C ARG A 709 -8.64 30.18 -86.47
N VAL A 710 -7.92 29.60 -87.43
CA VAL A 710 -7.60 30.32 -88.67
C VAL A 710 -8.28 29.60 -89.82
N ARG A 711 -9.21 30.32 -90.47
CA ARG A 711 -9.96 29.88 -91.64
C ARG A 711 -9.51 30.75 -92.81
N VAL A 712 -8.79 30.18 -93.79
CA VAL A 712 -8.71 30.74 -95.15
C VAL A 712 -8.72 29.57 -96.17
N LEU A 713 -9.90 29.40 -96.76
CA LEU A 713 -10.29 29.19 -98.18
C LEU A 713 -9.23 28.90 -99.29
N PRO A 714 -9.67 28.42 -100.48
CA PRO A 714 -9.16 27.23 -101.16
C PRO A 714 -8.48 27.56 -102.51
N GLN A 715 -8.22 26.49 -103.29
CA GLN A 715 -8.12 26.44 -104.77
C GLN A 715 -6.74 26.44 -105.46
N HIS A 716 -6.64 25.43 -106.34
CA HIS A 716 -6.04 25.34 -107.67
C HIS A 716 -4.55 25.03 -107.89
N ALA A 717 -4.37 23.94 -108.65
CA ALA A 717 -3.38 23.68 -109.71
C ALA A 717 -1.92 23.52 -109.25
N PHE A 718 -1.18 22.44 -109.54
CA PHE A 718 -1.18 21.44 -110.61
C PHE A 718 -0.85 20.05 -110.05
#